data_AF-A0A959HJ04-F1
#
_entry.id   AF-A0A959HJ04-F1
#
_cell.length_a   1.000
_cell.length_b   1.000
_cell.length_c   1.000
_cell.angle_alpha   90.00
_cell.angle_beta   90.00
_cell.angle_gamma   90.00
#
_symmetry.space_group_name_H-M   'P 1'
#
loop_
_entity.id
_entity.type
_entity.pdbx_description
1 polymer ?
#
loop_
_entity_poly.entity_id
_entity_poly.type
_entity_poly.pdbx_seq_one_letter_code
_entity_poly.pdbx_strand_id
1 'polypeptide(L)'
;MKYCNLWWIGLSLLAIPLFGQRQITNFNEGWLYLENNLADVTQLPRQAGSLPVSLPHTWNQWDATDNLPGYRRDASWYKKELNVKEPGGRRYLLYFEGANIKTKVYVNEQLAGEHIGGYVGFKIDLTPFVRAGKNTIAVRVDNGYDPNVIPSQKSDFFIYGGITRDVWLMALPTTYIEDVLISTPSVSKRKAETSIKVSIRRQEAAAQASGTIRVQAIEPGTNEIVARKEMPFNLSGELAIAELQLPEIQNPSLWSPEAPHLYRLLVQYLENGVVHDEIEEAYGYRWYYFEPHGAFYLNGERLLLRGTHRHEEHAGYGAAMPNHLHRQDMAMIKEMGANFVRLGHYPQDPEVYKACNELGLIVWDELPWCRGGVGAAEWKTNTRRLLQEQMLQNYNHPSILFWSLGNEIYWLPDFPEGGDTAKISAFVSELHEQARRLDPYRLTAIRKYYSGAGLVDVFSPSIWSGWYAGVYTNYEQTLNRERKKYPRFLHMEYGGSSHPGRHTENPVTGTGLLNEGDWAEVANQVDVKNVAKEGDWTENYIVGLFDWHLSVSETADWFAGNAQWAFKDFGTPLRPENAIPFVNQKGLVDRAGNPKDAYYVFKSYWAKQPFAYILIAYRFYLDSRHRSDIYGKRVSGLVMDTVGWQYHDIMDWGSDILKVGNSLGIGSPAIWYQDSLYTLSDTEEKVVEITDAEPGFANIRTTFRGLHIGGHTFSLVQDWSLQAGDASSGIKLKVIDGALPEGMAFATGIAKHLDNCQTGASSGRYYAYTWGKQSFHGENMGMAVVIPQEYGPEKIKNADSHAFLLKNAGSEVNYRFLAAWERDVMGIKDEAGFYKLVEKACQK
;
A
#
# COMPACT_ATOMS: atom_id res chain seq x y z
N MET A 1 15.43 8.54 3.67
CA MET A 1 15.29 9.20 4.99
C MET A 1 16.16 8.45 6.00
N LYS A 2 17.18 9.12 6.56
CA LYS A 2 18.03 8.55 7.60
C LYS A 2 17.33 8.77 8.94
N TYR A 3 16.72 7.74 9.51
CA TYR A 3 16.23 7.81 10.88
C TYR A 3 17.40 7.55 11.84
N CYS A 4 17.72 8.58 12.63
CA CYS A 4 18.70 8.54 13.70
C CYS A 4 18.22 7.60 14.81
N ASN A 5 19.06 6.63 15.16
CA ASN A 5 19.01 5.90 16.42
C ASN A 5 19.09 6.90 17.59
N LEU A 6 18.00 7.08 18.33
CA LEU A 6 18.00 7.82 19.60
C LEU A 6 18.31 6.85 20.73
N TRP A 7 19.49 7.06 21.32
CA TRP A 7 20.00 6.35 22.48
C TRP A 7 19.23 6.75 23.73
N TRP A 8 18.81 5.75 24.50
CA TRP A 8 18.32 5.90 25.86
C TRP A 8 19.46 6.40 26.76
N ILE A 9 19.35 7.61 27.31
CA ILE A 9 20.20 8.04 28.43
C ILE A 9 19.40 7.81 29.72
N GLY A 10 19.78 6.75 30.43
CA GLY A 10 19.25 6.43 31.75
C GLY A 10 19.76 7.41 32.79
N LEU A 11 18.83 8.10 33.48
CA LEU A 11 19.11 8.79 34.72
C LEU A 11 19.08 7.76 35.86
N SER A 12 20.25 7.56 36.47
CA SER A 12 20.45 6.68 37.62
C SER A 12 19.82 7.30 38.86
N LEU A 13 18.63 6.84 39.24
CA LEU A 13 18.03 7.10 40.55
C LEU A 13 18.18 5.85 41.42
N LEU A 14 18.66 6.09 42.65
CA LEU A 14 18.85 5.11 43.71
C LEU A 14 17.68 4.11 43.80
N ALA A 15 18.01 2.81 43.75
CA ALA A 15 17.06 1.71 43.79
C ALA A 15 16.36 1.64 45.16
N ILE A 16 15.17 2.24 45.24
CA ILE A 16 14.15 1.90 46.24
C ILE A 16 13.37 0.69 45.68
N PRO A 17 13.02 -0.32 46.48
CA PRO A 17 12.36 -1.53 45.97
C PRO A 17 11.02 -1.20 45.29
N LEU A 18 10.92 -1.56 44.00
CA LEU A 18 9.81 -1.32 43.05
C LEU A 18 8.55 -2.20 43.30
N PHE A 19 8.19 -2.45 44.56
CA PHE A 19 6.97 -3.18 44.90
C PHE A 19 5.76 -2.23 44.83
N GLY A 20 5.28 -1.91 43.64
CA GLY A 20 4.06 -1.09 43.48
C GLY A 20 3.75 -0.51 42.10
N GLN A 21 4.68 -0.53 41.15
CA GLN A 21 4.47 0.10 39.83
C GLN A 21 3.93 -0.89 38.78
N ARG A 22 3.10 -0.38 37.87
CA ARG A 22 2.62 -1.09 36.66
C ARG A 22 3.77 -1.70 35.87
N GLN A 23 3.62 -2.97 35.52
CA GLN A 23 4.52 -3.68 34.62
C GLN A 23 3.69 -4.29 33.50
N ILE A 24 4.06 -3.99 32.25
CA ILE A 24 3.44 -4.52 31.05
C ILE A 24 4.52 -5.24 30.27
N THR A 25 4.34 -6.53 30.03
CA THR A 25 5.32 -7.36 29.32
C THR A 25 4.65 -8.09 28.17
N ASN A 26 5.25 -8.02 26.99
CA ASN A 26 4.79 -8.82 25.85
C ASN A 26 4.83 -10.30 26.22
N PHE A 27 3.76 -11.02 25.90
CA PHE A 27 3.54 -12.39 26.30
C PHE A 27 3.46 -13.34 25.10
N ASN A 28 4.06 -12.98 23.96
CA ASN A 28 3.93 -13.70 22.70
C ASN A 28 4.80 -14.95 22.54
N GLU A 29 5.96 -15.02 23.17
CA GLU A 29 6.91 -16.12 22.94
C GLU A 29 6.55 -17.40 23.73
N GLY A 30 6.90 -18.58 23.23
CA GLY A 30 6.83 -19.81 24.03
C GLY A 30 5.42 -20.33 24.31
N TRP A 31 4.49 -20.13 23.37
CA TRP A 31 3.19 -20.81 23.39
C TRP A 31 3.27 -22.18 22.75
N LEU A 32 2.41 -23.08 23.20
CA LEU A 32 2.11 -24.36 22.59
C LEU A 32 0.73 -24.30 21.94
N TYR A 33 0.65 -24.56 20.64
CA TYR A 33 -0.58 -24.65 19.87
C TYR A 33 -1.03 -26.10 19.72
N LEU A 34 -2.32 -26.36 19.85
CA LEU A 34 -2.94 -27.65 19.61
C LEU A 34 -4.17 -27.47 18.72
N GLU A 35 -4.11 -28.01 17.51
CA GLU A 35 -5.24 -28.07 16.58
C GLU A 35 -6.23 -29.15 17.04
N ASN A 36 -7.09 -28.83 18.00
CA ASN A 36 -8.12 -29.73 18.49
C ASN A 36 -9.30 -28.96 19.06
N ASN A 37 -10.53 -29.39 18.76
CA ASN A 37 -11.76 -28.83 19.29
C ASN A 37 -12.22 -29.54 20.58
N LEU A 38 -11.30 -29.85 21.49
CA LEU A 38 -11.68 -30.31 22.83
C LEU A 38 -12.50 -29.22 23.52
N ALA A 39 -13.65 -29.60 24.07
CA ALA A 39 -14.49 -28.68 24.84
C ALA A 39 -14.01 -28.55 26.30
N ASP A 40 -13.39 -29.59 26.84
CA ASP A 40 -12.97 -29.70 28.24
C ASP A 40 -11.46 -29.50 28.37
N VAL A 41 -11.07 -28.49 29.15
CA VAL A 41 -9.68 -28.12 29.43
C VAL A 41 -8.90 -29.24 30.12
N THR A 42 -9.57 -30.12 30.89
CA THR A 42 -8.92 -31.21 31.65
C THR A 42 -8.42 -32.33 30.74
N GLN A 43 -8.92 -32.39 29.51
CA GLN A 43 -8.52 -33.38 28.50
C GLN A 43 -7.32 -32.92 27.67
N LEU A 44 -6.79 -31.72 27.91
CA LEU A 44 -5.66 -31.21 27.17
C LEU A 44 -4.42 -32.07 27.42
N PRO A 45 -3.75 -32.56 26.35
CA PRO A 45 -2.52 -33.31 26.50
C PRO A 45 -1.46 -32.45 27.19
N ARG A 46 -0.58 -33.08 27.98
CA ARG A 46 0.51 -32.36 28.64
C ARG A 46 1.50 -31.76 27.64
N GLN A 47 1.75 -32.47 26.51
CA GLN A 47 2.70 -32.03 25.47
C GLN A 47 2.51 -32.74 24.12
N ALA A 48 2.03 -33.99 24.09
CA ALA A 48 1.89 -34.76 22.85
C ALA A 48 0.93 -34.07 21.86
N GLY A 49 1.39 -33.87 20.62
CA GLY A 49 0.61 -33.24 19.55
C GLY A 49 0.58 -31.72 19.55
N SER A 50 1.26 -31.04 20.49
CA SER A 50 1.35 -29.57 20.49
C SER A 50 2.55 -29.06 19.71
N LEU A 51 2.35 -27.97 18.95
CA LEU A 51 3.38 -27.28 18.17
C LEU A 51 3.84 -26.01 18.89
N PRO A 52 5.15 -25.74 19.01
CA PRO A 52 5.61 -24.45 19.53
C PRO A 52 5.29 -23.34 18.53
N VAL A 53 4.69 -22.25 19.01
CA VAL A 53 4.36 -21.06 18.22
C VAL A 53 4.75 -19.80 18.98
N SER A 54 4.98 -18.72 18.23
CA SER A 54 5.04 -17.36 18.79
C SER A 54 3.83 -16.60 18.27
N LEU A 55 3.26 -15.76 19.13
CA LEU A 55 2.16 -14.87 18.74
C LEU A 55 2.71 -13.62 18.04
N PRO A 56 1.92 -12.96 17.18
CA PRO A 56 0.59 -13.39 16.71
C PRO A 56 0.63 -14.69 15.89
N HIS A 57 -0.44 -15.49 15.96
CA HIS A 57 -0.56 -16.77 15.25
C HIS A 57 -1.99 -17.02 14.75
N THR A 58 -2.11 -17.52 13.52
CA THR A 58 -3.36 -18.02 12.94
C THR A 58 -3.14 -19.41 12.36
N TRP A 59 -4.09 -20.32 12.58
CA TRP A 59 -4.06 -21.63 11.89
C TRP A 59 -4.44 -21.52 10.42
N ASN A 60 -4.99 -20.37 9.99
CA ASN A 60 -5.36 -20.11 8.60
C ASN A 60 -4.23 -19.44 7.80
N GLN A 61 -2.98 -19.62 8.20
CA GLN A 61 -1.82 -19.03 7.55
C GLN A 61 -1.70 -19.47 6.08
N TRP A 62 -2.10 -20.72 5.79
CA TRP A 62 -1.94 -21.35 4.47
C TRP A 62 -3.28 -21.67 3.80
N ASP A 63 -4.21 -22.29 4.54
CA ASP A 63 -5.46 -22.83 3.97
C ASP A 63 -6.42 -21.76 3.42
N ALA A 64 -6.32 -20.50 3.89
CA ALA A 64 -7.15 -19.41 3.40
C ALA A 64 -6.86 -19.09 1.93
N THR A 65 -5.65 -19.32 1.43
CA THR A 65 -5.29 -18.94 0.06
C THR A 65 -4.58 -20.07 -0.68
N ASP A 66 -4.80 -21.31 -0.26
CA ASP A 66 -4.40 -22.46 -1.06
C ASP A 66 -5.42 -22.73 -2.18
N ASN A 67 -5.17 -23.75 -2.99
CA ASN A 67 -6.05 -24.07 -4.12
C ASN A 67 -7.23 -24.98 -3.71
N LEU A 68 -7.39 -25.30 -2.42
CA LEU A 68 -8.47 -26.14 -1.92
C LEU A 68 -9.66 -25.26 -1.53
N PRO A 69 -10.88 -25.61 -1.95
CA PRO A 69 -12.05 -24.83 -1.56
C PRO A 69 -12.30 -24.83 -0.05
N GLY A 70 -12.41 -23.62 0.51
CA GLY A 70 -12.72 -23.40 1.92
C GLY A 70 -11.48 -23.19 2.77
N TYR A 71 -11.69 -22.98 4.07
CA TYR A 71 -10.64 -22.81 5.06
C TYR A 71 -11.16 -23.34 6.40
N ARG A 72 -10.25 -23.73 7.29
CA ARG A 72 -10.59 -24.32 8.59
C ARG A 72 -11.29 -23.30 9.48
N ARG A 73 -12.55 -23.60 9.80
CA ARG A 73 -13.39 -22.85 10.74
C ARG A 73 -13.80 -23.73 11.91
N ASP A 74 -13.03 -23.69 12.99
CA ASP A 74 -13.19 -24.57 14.14
C ASP A 74 -12.45 -23.99 15.35
N ALA A 75 -12.40 -24.71 16.47
CA ALA A 75 -11.66 -24.31 17.65
C ALA A 75 -10.26 -24.92 17.73
N SER A 76 -9.38 -24.26 18.47
CA SER A 76 -8.06 -24.77 18.83
C SER A 76 -7.63 -24.22 20.19
N TRP A 77 -6.57 -24.81 20.74
CA TRP A 77 -6.03 -24.45 22.04
C TRP A 77 -4.62 -23.87 21.94
N TYR A 78 -4.36 -22.88 22.77
CA TYR A 78 -3.03 -22.34 23.05
C TYR A 78 -2.73 -22.57 24.53
N LYS A 79 -1.49 -22.93 24.87
CA LYS A 79 -1.07 -23.16 26.25
C LYS A 79 0.28 -22.52 26.51
N LYS A 80 0.43 -21.87 27.67
CA LYS A 80 1.68 -21.28 28.12
C LYS A 80 1.81 -21.34 29.62
N GLU A 81 3.04 -21.41 30.11
CA GLU A 81 3.33 -21.40 31.53
C GLU A 81 3.65 -19.97 31.99
N LEU A 82 3.05 -19.58 33.11
CA LEU A 82 3.31 -18.32 33.78
C LEU A 82 3.89 -18.59 35.16
N ASN A 83 5.11 -18.12 35.40
CA ASN A 83 5.73 -18.20 36.73
C ASN A 83 5.48 -16.90 37.51
N VAL A 84 4.67 -16.98 38.57
CA VAL A 84 4.33 -15.86 39.45
C VAL A 84 5.11 -15.98 40.75
N LYS A 85 5.99 -15.01 41.05
CA LYS A 85 6.76 -15.04 42.30
C LYS A 85 5.89 -14.73 43.51
N GLU A 86 5.12 -13.63 43.43
CA GLU A 86 4.27 -13.13 44.51
C GLU A 86 2.85 -12.89 43.96
N PRO A 87 1.89 -13.79 44.22
CA PRO A 87 0.52 -13.62 43.74
C PRO A 87 -0.25 -12.53 44.49
N GLY A 88 0.17 -12.17 45.71
CA GLY A 88 -0.47 -11.15 46.53
C GLY A 88 0.05 -9.73 46.25
N GLY A 89 -0.76 -8.71 46.57
CA GLY A 89 -0.38 -7.30 46.47
C GLY A 89 -0.34 -6.72 45.06
N ARG A 90 -0.73 -7.49 44.04
CA ARG A 90 -0.81 -7.06 42.63
C ARG A 90 -2.04 -7.64 41.95
N ARG A 91 -2.45 -6.99 40.87
CA ARG A 91 -3.43 -7.51 39.91
C ARG A 91 -2.69 -8.05 38.70
N TYR A 92 -3.01 -9.26 38.28
CA TYR A 92 -2.47 -9.88 37.08
C TYR A 92 -3.55 -9.93 36.02
N LEU A 93 -3.41 -9.13 34.96
CA LEU A 93 -4.32 -9.15 33.82
C LEU A 93 -3.61 -9.70 32.59
N LEU A 94 -4.35 -10.42 31.76
CA LEU A 94 -3.92 -10.78 30.41
C LEU A 94 -4.71 -9.94 29.41
N TYR A 95 -4.03 -9.08 28.68
CA TYR A 95 -4.62 -8.22 27.66
C TYR A 95 -4.34 -8.83 26.27
N PHE A 96 -5.40 -9.18 25.55
CA PHE A 96 -5.35 -9.62 24.17
C PHE A 96 -5.68 -8.42 23.29
N GLU A 97 -4.85 -8.10 22.30
CA GLU A 97 -5.16 -7.07 21.31
C GLU A 97 -6.16 -7.56 20.24
N GLY A 98 -6.26 -8.88 20.06
CA GLY A 98 -7.20 -9.53 19.15
C GLY A 98 -7.06 -11.05 19.16
N ALA A 99 -8.20 -11.75 19.23
CA ALA A 99 -8.27 -13.21 19.16
C ALA A 99 -9.59 -13.64 18.51
N ASN A 100 -9.49 -14.23 17.32
CA ASN A 100 -10.63 -14.44 16.46
C ASN A 100 -11.29 -15.83 16.65
N ILE A 101 -12.57 -15.95 16.98
CA ILE A 101 -13.57 -14.89 17.25
C ILE A 101 -14.15 -15.02 18.67
N LYS A 102 -14.32 -16.25 19.15
CA LYS A 102 -14.75 -16.54 20.52
C LYS A 102 -13.57 -17.10 21.30
N THR A 103 -13.26 -16.49 22.44
CA THR A 103 -12.09 -16.84 23.24
C THR A 103 -12.50 -17.20 24.67
N LYS A 104 -11.95 -18.28 25.21
CA LYS A 104 -12.05 -18.67 26.63
C LYS A 104 -10.66 -18.85 27.21
N VAL A 105 -10.41 -18.25 28.36
CA VAL A 105 -9.12 -18.29 29.05
C VAL A 105 -9.26 -19.05 30.35
N TYR A 106 -8.36 -20.00 30.57
CA TYR A 106 -8.29 -20.84 31.75
C TYR A 106 -6.94 -20.67 32.44
N VAL A 107 -6.96 -20.66 33.76
CA VAL A 107 -5.76 -20.65 34.60
C VAL A 107 -5.85 -21.83 35.56
N ASN A 108 -4.86 -22.73 35.51
CA ASN A 108 -4.85 -23.95 36.31
C ASN A 108 -6.18 -24.73 36.19
N GLU A 109 -6.66 -24.90 34.96
CA GLU A 109 -7.91 -25.60 34.59
C GLU A 109 -9.21 -24.90 35.04
N GLN A 110 -9.13 -23.73 35.69
CA GLN A 110 -10.30 -22.92 36.06
C GLN A 110 -10.57 -21.86 35.01
N LEU A 111 -11.83 -21.68 34.61
CA LEU A 111 -12.23 -20.63 33.66
C LEU A 111 -12.03 -19.26 34.31
N ALA A 112 -11.12 -18.46 33.75
CA ALA A 112 -10.83 -17.11 34.21
C ALA A 112 -11.68 -16.05 33.50
N GLY A 113 -12.07 -16.29 32.25
CA GLY A 113 -13.01 -15.43 31.54
C GLY A 113 -13.15 -15.76 30.06
N GLU A 114 -14.00 -15.01 29.38
CA GLU A 114 -14.34 -15.21 27.96
C GLU A 114 -14.59 -13.89 27.24
N HIS A 115 -14.44 -13.91 25.92
CA HIS A 115 -14.75 -12.77 25.06
C HIS A 115 -15.31 -13.24 23.71
N ILE A 116 -16.20 -12.43 23.15
CA ILE A 116 -16.79 -12.62 21.81
C ILE A 116 -16.51 -11.35 21.01
N GLY A 117 -15.76 -11.49 19.92
CA GLY A 117 -15.34 -10.38 19.07
C GLY A 117 -13.87 -10.49 18.72
N GLY A 118 -13.57 -10.61 17.44
CA GLY A 118 -12.19 -10.90 17.02
C GLY A 118 -11.22 -9.72 17.03
N TYR A 119 -11.76 -8.54 16.77
CA TYR A 119 -10.99 -7.40 16.27
C TYR A 119 -10.83 -6.26 17.27
N VAL A 120 -11.41 -6.39 18.45
CA VAL A 120 -11.27 -5.45 19.58
C VAL A 120 -10.53 -6.15 20.71
N GLY A 121 -9.68 -5.41 21.42
CA GLY A 121 -8.91 -5.98 22.52
C GLY A 121 -9.77 -6.26 23.75
N PHE A 122 -9.30 -7.14 24.64
CA PHE A 122 -9.98 -7.44 25.90
C PHE A 122 -9.00 -7.88 26.99
N LYS A 123 -9.34 -7.62 28.25
CA LYS A 123 -8.55 -7.95 29.43
C LYS A 123 -9.22 -9.08 30.22
N ILE A 124 -8.46 -10.08 30.66
CA ILE A 124 -8.92 -11.14 31.58
C ILE A 124 -8.14 -11.04 32.89
N ASP A 125 -8.86 -10.95 34.01
CA ASP A 125 -8.26 -10.92 35.34
C ASP A 125 -7.85 -12.34 35.79
N LEU A 126 -6.55 -12.56 35.88
CA LEU A 126 -5.95 -13.82 36.31
C LEU A 126 -5.76 -13.89 37.83
N THR A 127 -5.85 -12.74 38.52
CA THR A 127 -5.51 -12.59 39.94
C THR A 127 -6.17 -13.66 40.84
N PRO A 128 -7.47 -13.99 40.69
CA PRO A 128 -8.12 -14.99 41.56
C PRO A 128 -7.60 -16.42 41.37
N PHE A 129 -6.91 -16.70 40.26
CA PHE A 129 -6.58 -18.05 39.81
C PHE A 129 -5.08 -18.37 39.84
N VAL A 130 -4.23 -17.34 39.95
CA VAL A 130 -2.78 -17.50 40.02
C VAL A 130 -2.33 -17.88 41.43
N ARG A 131 -1.33 -18.75 41.50
CA ARG A 131 -0.62 -19.15 42.72
C ARG A 131 0.87 -18.86 42.60
N ALA A 132 1.57 -18.85 43.73
CA ALA A 132 3.03 -18.75 43.73
C ALA A 132 3.66 -19.92 42.95
N GLY A 133 4.70 -19.61 42.18
CA GLY A 133 5.35 -20.53 41.26
C GLY A 133 4.61 -20.66 39.92
N LYS A 134 4.54 -21.89 39.42
CA LYS A 134 4.09 -22.20 38.06
C LYS A 134 2.57 -22.26 37.95
N ASN A 135 2.04 -21.54 36.97
CA ASN A 135 0.64 -21.49 36.58
C ASN A 135 0.51 -21.89 35.11
N THR A 136 -0.51 -22.68 34.79
CA THR A 136 -0.82 -23.05 33.41
C THR A 136 -1.91 -22.13 32.87
N ILE A 137 -1.60 -21.39 31.82
CA ILE A 137 -2.57 -20.61 31.04
C ILE A 137 -2.98 -21.45 29.83
N ALA A 138 -4.27 -21.68 29.65
CA ALA A 138 -4.82 -22.33 28.46
C ALA A 138 -5.89 -21.43 27.83
N VAL A 139 -5.85 -21.26 26.52
CA VAL A 139 -6.75 -20.37 25.77
C VAL A 139 -7.40 -21.19 24.66
N ARG A 140 -8.72 -21.31 24.68
CA ARG A 140 -9.49 -21.89 23.57
C ARG A 140 -9.99 -20.76 22.69
N VAL A 141 -9.63 -20.80 21.41
CA VAL A 141 -10.06 -19.82 20.41
C VAL A 141 -10.87 -20.53 19.33
N ASP A 142 -11.96 -19.93 18.86
CA ASP A 142 -12.94 -20.54 17.97
C ASP A 142 -13.43 -19.55 16.91
N ASN A 143 -13.17 -19.83 15.63
CA ASN A 143 -13.67 -19.06 14.48
C ASN A 143 -14.78 -19.80 13.71
N GLY A 144 -15.38 -20.82 14.33
CA GLY A 144 -16.52 -21.56 13.77
C GLY A 144 -17.67 -20.63 13.36
N TYR A 145 -18.51 -21.09 12.45
CA TYR A 145 -19.65 -20.31 11.98
C TYR A 145 -20.63 -20.02 13.11
N ASP A 146 -20.94 -18.74 13.31
CA ASP A 146 -21.92 -18.26 14.28
C ASP A 146 -22.60 -17.00 13.72
N PRO A 147 -23.87 -17.06 13.28
CA PRO A 147 -24.55 -15.89 12.73
C PRO A 147 -24.79 -14.80 13.77
N ASN A 148 -24.76 -15.11 15.08
CA ASN A 148 -24.93 -14.13 16.16
C ASN A 148 -23.70 -13.26 16.42
N VAL A 149 -22.62 -13.45 15.65
CA VAL A 149 -21.36 -12.72 15.80
C VAL A 149 -20.96 -12.09 14.47
N ILE A 150 -20.76 -10.78 14.48
CA ILE A 150 -20.24 -10.03 13.32
C ILE A 150 -18.73 -10.25 13.17
N PRO A 151 -18.19 -10.29 11.93
CA PRO A 151 -18.85 -10.08 10.63
C PRO A 151 -19.56 -11.33 10.10
N SER A 152 -20.47 -11.12 9.14
CA SER A 152 -21.10 -12.22 8.41
C SER A 152 -20.06 -13.03 7.63
N GLN A 153 -20.21 -14.36 7.59
CA GLN A 153 -19.39 -15.24 6.75
C GLN A 153 -19.54 -14.97 5.24
N LYS A 154 -20.58 -14.23 4.86
CA LYS A 154 -20.84 -13.83 3.47
C LYS A 154 -20.10 -12.55 3.09
N SER A 155 -19.27 -12.02 3.97
CA SER A 155 -18.36 -10.91 3.68
C SER A 155 -17.26 -11.36 2.72
N ASP A 156 -16.78 -10.43 1.89
CA ASP A 156 -15.75 -10.71 0.87
C ASP A 156 -14.33 -10.70 1.47
N PHE A 157 -14.11 -11.36 2.61
CA PHE A 157 -12.81 -11.54 3.28
C PHE A 157 -12.83 -12.75 4.23
N PHE A 158 -11.67 -13.30 4.57
CA PHE A 158 -11.56 -14.43 5.50
C PHE A 158 -11.77 -14.04 6.96
N ILE A 159 -12.48 -14.89 7.71
CA ILE A 159 -12.60 -14.78 9.17
C ILE A 159 -11.52 -15.69 9.80
N TYR A 160 -10.28 -15.23 9.74
CA TYR A 160 -9.10 -15.94 10.29
C TYR A 160 -9.33 -16.35 11.74
N GLY A 161 -8.90 -17.56 12.14
CA GLY A 161 -8.95 -18.01 13.53
C GLY A 161 -7.58 -18.04 14.20
N GLY A 162 -7.55 -17.79 15.51
CA GLY A 162 -6.34 -17.80 16.32
C GLY A 162 -6.16 -16.56 17.19
N ILE A 163 -5.04 -16.48 17.90
CA ILE A 163 -4.64 -15.27 18.63
C ILE A 163 -3.85 -14.41 17.64
N THR A 164 -4.56 -13.60 16.88
CA THR A 164 -4.06 -12.93 15.67
C THR A 164 -3.29 -11.64 15.94
N ARG A 165 -3.27 -11.15 17.18
CA ARG A 165 -2.50 -9.97 17.61
C ARG A 165 -1.75 -10.24 18.92
N ASP A 166 -1.02 -9.23 19.41
CA ASP A 166 -0.21 -9.38 20.61
C ASP A 166 -1.03 -9.71 21.86
N VAL A 167 -0.39 -10.40 22.78
CA VAL A 167 -0.89 -10.63 24.14
C VAL A 167 0.08 -10.01 25.12
N TRP A 168 -0.43 -9.28 26.10
CA TRP A 168 0.35 -8.60 27.12
C TRP A 168 -0.02 -9.12 28.51
N LEU A 169 0.98 -9.47 29.30
CA LEU A 169 0.82 -9.71 30.73
C LEU A 169 1.00 -8.38 31.47
N MET A 170 -0.02 -7.98 32.23
CA MET A 170 -0.03 -6.76 33.01
C MET A 170 0.00 -7.13 34.50
N ALA A 171 1.07 -6.75 35.21
CA ALA A 171 1.13 -6.82 36.67
C ALA A 171 0.93 -5.41 37.23
N LEU A 172 -0.28 -5.12 37.67
CA LEU A 172 -0.72 -3.80 38.12
C LEU A 172 -0.75 -3.71 39.65
N PRO A 173 -0.69 -2.51 40.23
CA PRO A 173 -1.07 -2.30 41.62
C PRO A 173 -2.53 -2.69 41.90
N THR A 174 -2.89 -2.86 43.17
CA THR A 174 -4.26 -3.20 43.60
C THR A 174 -5.26 -2.06 43.37
N THR A 175 -4.77 -0.82 43.36
CA THR A 175 -5.46 0.38 42.86
C THR A 175 -4.70 0.89 41.64
N TYR A 176 -5.36 0.98 40.49
CA TYR A 176 -4.71 1.31 39.22
C TYR A 176 -5.60 2.16 38.32
N ILE A 177 -4.97 2.89 37.40
CA ILE A 177 -5.66 3.65 36.35
C ILE A 177 -6.14 2.66 35.29
N GLU A 178 -7.45 2.48 35.18
CA GLU A 178 -8.07 1.55 34.22
C GLU A 178 -8.04 2.11 32.80
N ASP A 179 -8.54 3.35 32.64
CA ASP A 179 -8.69 4.02 31.35
C ASP A 179 -8.53 5.53 31.50
N VAL A 180 -8.06 6.19 30.44
CA VAL A 180 -8.04 7.66 30.30
C VAL A 180 -8.64 8.04 28.96
N LEU A 181 -9.66 8.89 28.98
CA LEU A 181 -10.30 9.44 27.78
C LEU A 181 -10.00 10.93 27.66
N ILE A 182 -9.49 11.36 26.52
CA ILE A 182 -9.04 12.74 26.27
C ILE A 182 -9.92 13.39 25.22
N SER A 183 -10.66 14.43 25.60
CA SER A 183 -11.49 15.22 24.71
C SER A 183 -10.90 16.61 24.48
N THR A 184 -11.01 17.10 23.25
CA THR A 184 -10.60 18.46 22.87
C THR A 184 -11.83 19.29 22.45
N PRO A 185 -12.66 19.76 23.41
CA PRO A 185 -13.99 20.33 23.12
C PRO A 185 -13.97 21.58 22.26
N SER A 186 -12.89 22.36 22.30
CA SER A 186 -12.72 23.57 21.50
C SER A 186 -11.27 23.70 21.07
N VAL A 187 -11.03 23.79 19.76
CA VAL A 187 -9.69 23.88 19.17
C VAL A 187 -9.71 24.93 18.06
N SER A 188 -8.67 25.77 18.03
CA SER A 188 -8.42 26.75 16.98
C SER A 188 -6.91 26.97 16.82
N LYS A 189 -6.51 27.77 15.82
CA LYS A 189 -5.10 28.20 15.68
C LYS A 189 -4.57 28.98 16.90
N ARG A 190 -5.46 29.59 17.71
CA ARG A 190 -5.05 30.47 18.83
C ARG A 190 -5.07 29.78 20.18
N LYS A 191 -5.96 28.82 20.39
CA LYS A 191 -6.18 28.19 21.69
C LYS A 191 -6.81 26.81 21.55
N ALA A 192 -6.54 25.94 22.53
CA ALA A 192 -7.20 24.65 22.67
C ALA A 192 -7.55 24.30 24.13
N GLU A 193 -8.71 23.70 24.30
CA GLU A 193 -9.21 23.17 25.56
C GLU A 193 -9.04 21.65 25.62
N THR A 194 -8.72 21.12 26.81
CA THR A 194 -8.54 19.67 27.06
C THR A 194 -9.30 19.23 28.30
N SER A 195 -10.23 18.31 28.09
CA SER A 195 -11.02 17.65 29.13
C SER A 195 -10.62 16.17 29.20
N ILE A 196 -10.52 15.65 30.42
CA ILE A 196 -9.95 14.34 30.70
C ILE A 196 -10.89 13.60 31.63
N LYS A 197 -11.23 12.36 31.28
CA LYS A 197 -11.88 11.41 32.17
C LYS A 197 -10.88 10.32 32.56
N VAL A 198 -10.65 10.15 33.85
CA VAL A 198 -9.73 9.14 34.39
C VAL A 198 -10.55 8.13 35.18
N SER A 199 -10.51 6.88 34.76
CA SER A 199 -11.13 5.75 35.46
C SER A 199 -10.09 5.10 36.35
N ILE A 200 -10.36 4.98 37.65
CA ILE A 200 -9.47 4.29 38.60
C ILE A 200 -10.22 3.12 39.20
N ARG A 201 -9.62 1.93 39.12
CA ARG A 201 -10.15 0.68 39.67
C ARG A 201 -9.37 0.24 40.90
N ARG A 202 -10.07 -0.34 41.88
CA ARG A 202 -9.50 -1.00 43.06
C ARG A 202 -10.04 -2.42 43.27
N GLN A 203 -9.25 -3.28 43.89
CA GLN A 203 -9.56 -4.71 44.10
C GLN A 203 -10.66 -4.99 45.15
N GLU A 204 -10.73 -4.22 46.24
CA GLU A 204 -11.73 -4.43 47.29
C GLU A 204 -12.43 -3.12 47.68
N ALA A 205 -13.75 -3.18 47.85
CA ALA A 205 -14.56 -2.07 48.35
C ALA A 205 -14.55 -2.04 49.90
N ALA A 206 -13.42 -1.72 50.53
CA ALA A 206 -13.35 -1.47 51.98
C ALA A 206 -12.62 -0.16 52.29
N ALA A 207 -13.25 0.68 53.12
CA ALA A 207 -12.92 2.08 53.46
C ALA A 207 -12.82 3.07 52.28
N GLN A 208 -13.12 4.35 52.54
CA GLN A 208 -12.79 5.44 51.62
C GLN A 208 -11.26 5.51 51.49
N ALA A 209 -10.74 5.34 50.28
CA ALA A 209 -9.34 5.63 49.97
C ALA A 209 -9.28 7.01 49.32
N SER A 210 -8.40 7.87 49.85
CA SER A 210 -8.12 9.19 49.27
C SER A 210 -6.78 9.14 48.55
N GLY A 211 -6.75 9.72 47.36
CA GLY A 211 -5.53 9.93 46.61
C GLY A 211 -5.57 11.27 45.89
N THR A 212 -4.60 11.49 45.00
CA THR A 212 -4.54 12.65 44.12
C THR A 212 -4.32 12.17 42.71
N ILE A 213 -5.07 12.73 41.76
CA ILE A 213 -4.79 12.54 40.33
C ILE A 213 -3.96 13.74 39.89
N ARG A 214 -2.76 13.48 39.37
CA ARG A 214 -1.92 14.48 38.71
C ARG A 214 -1.95 14.21 37.22
N VAL A 215 -2.17 15.27 36.44
CA VAL A 215 -2.16 15.22 34.98
C VAL A 215 -1.24 16.30 34.42
N GLN A 216 -0.38 15.92 33.47
CA GLN A 216 0.53 16.82 32.78
C GLN A 216 0.44 16.62 31.27
N ALA A 217 0.19 17.71 30.53
CA ALA A 217 0.27 17.71 29.06
C ALA A 217 1.66 18.18 28.63
N ILE A 218 2.30 17.38 27.79
CA ILE A 218 3.67 17.56 27.30
C ILE A 218 3.63 17.80 25.79
N GLU A 219 4.28 18.86 25.35
CA GLU A 219 4.29 19.29 23.95
C GLU A 219 5.24 18.48 23.05
N PRO A 220 4.82 18.12 21.80
CA PRO A 220 5.71 17.50 20.83
C PRO A 220 6.92 18.37 20.48
N GLY A 221 8.08 17.75 20.31
CA GLY A 221 9.30 18.41 19.86
C GLY A 221 10.08 19.11 20.99
N THR A 222 9.42 19.89 21.84
CA THR A 222 10.04 20.59 22.98
C THR A 222 10.14 19.71 24.23
N ASN A 223 9.19 18.77 24.40
CA ASN A 223 9.01 17.97 25.62
C ASN A 223 8.75 18.81 26.89
N GLU A 224 8.27 20.04 26.74
CA GLU A 224 7.90 20.91 27.85
C GLU A 224 6.49 20.60 28.37
N ILE A 225 6.30 20.74 29.69
CA ILE A 225 4.97 20.64 30.31
C ILE A 225 4.23 21.96 30.07
N VAL A 226 3.26 21.94 29.16
CA VAL A 226 2.49 23.12 28.75
C VAL A 226 1.21 23.32 29.54
N ALA A 227 0.70 22.26 30.19
CA ALA A 227 -0.43 22.34 31.11
C ALA A 227 -0.31 21.28 32.20
N ARG A 228 -0.77 21.60 33.41
CA ARG A 228 -0.79 20.66 34.54
C ARG A 228 -1.99 20.89 35.43
N LYS A 229 -2.48 19.82 36.06
CA LYS A 229 -3.50 19.89 37.10
C LYS A 229 -3.31 18.77 38.12
N GLU A 230 -3.57 19.09 39.38
CA GLU A 230 -3.72 18.11 40.45
C GLU A 230 -5.13 18.23 41.03
N MET A 231 -5.73 17.11 41.38
CA MET A 231 -7.06 17.07 41.97
C MET A 231 -7.13 15.99 43.06
N PRO A 232 -7.58 16.32 44.28
CA PRO A 232 -7.92 15.32 45.28
C PRO A 232 -8.99 14.38 44.72
N PHE A 233 -8.82 13.08 44.93
CA PHE A 233 -9.71 12.06 44.40
C PHE A 233 -10.09 11.06 45.49
N ASN A 234 -11.39 10.82 45.63
CA ASN A 234 -11.92 9.85 46.56
C ASN A 234 -12.42 8.63 45.79
N LEU A 235 -11.90 7.46 46.14
CA LEU A 235 -12.33 6.18 45.59
C LEU A 235 -13.60 5.71 46.31
N SER A 236 -14.75 5.92 45.67
CA SER A 236 -16.04 5.39 46.11
C SER A 236 -16.37 4.11 45.34
N GLY A 237 -16.17 2.95 45.95
CA GLY A 237 -16.47 1.65 45.31
C GLY A 237 -15.33 1.12 44.44
N GLU A 238 -15.57 0.06 43.67
CA GLU A 238 -14.53 -0.63 42.91
C GLU A 238 -14.01 0.16 41.71
N LEU A 239 -14.85 0.99 41.08
CA LEU A 239 -14.50 1.85 39.97
C LEU A 239 -14.99 3.26 40.29
N ALA A 240 -14.10 4.24 40.19
CA ALA A 240 -14.44 5.65 40.34
C ALA A 240 -13.90 6.43 39.15
N ILE A 241 -14.64 7.45 38.72
CA ILE A 241 -14.31 8.27 37.55
C ILE A 241 -14.05 9.70 38.02
N ALA A 242 -12.93 10.26 37.59
CA ALA A 242 -12.57 11.65 37.79
C ALA A 242 -12.69 12.43 36.47
N GLU A 243 -13.29 13.60 36.51
CA GLU A 243 -13.34 14.51 35.36
C GLU A 243 -12.50 15.76 35.65
N LEU A 244 -11.57 16.09 34.76
CA LEU A 244 -10.64 17.20 34.91
C LEU A 244 -10.55 18.03 33.63
N GLN A 245 -10.74 19.33 33.75
CA GLN A 245 -10.37 20.30 32.72
C GLN A 245 -8.94 20.82 32.97
N LEU A 246 -8.05 20.70 31.99
CA LEU A 246 -6.72 21.32 32.02
C LEU A 246 -6.78 22.83 31.71
N PRO A 247 -5.77 23.62 32.14
CA PRO A 247 -5.58 24.97 31.64
C PRO A 247 -5.54 25.02 30.11
N GLU A 248 -6.12 26.07 29.53
CA GLU A 248 -6.14 26.28 28.08
C GLU A 248 -4.72 26.47 27.54
N ILE A 249 -4.39 25.78 26.44
CA ILE A 249 -3.11 25.91 25.75
C ILE A 249 -3.24 26.99 24.68
N GLN A 250 -2.36 27.99 24.72
CA GLN A 250 -2.28 29.05 23.71
C GLN A 250 -1.40 28.62 22.54
N ASN A 251 -1.81 28.98 21.32
CA ASN A 251 -1.13 28.65 20.05
C ASN A 251 -0.72 27.16 19.96
N PRO A 252 -1.67 26.22 20.09
CA PRO A 252 -1.37 24.80 20.13
C PRO A 252 -0.73 24.32 18.82
N SER A 253 0.20 23.36 18.93
CA SER A 253 0.71 22.60 17.78
C SER A 253 -0.39 21.68 17.25
N LEU A 254 -0.94 22.00 16.07
CA LEU A 254 -2.11 21.29 15.52
C LEU A 254 -1.72 19.98 14.81
N TRP A 255 -2.49 18.92 15.03
CA TRP A 255 -2.37 17.68 14.26
C TRP A 255 -3.02 17.85 12.88
N SER A 256 -2.31 17.41 11.84
CA SER A 256 -2.79 17.32 10.46
C SER A 256 -1.98 16.26 9.67
N PRO A 257 -2.42 15.87 8.46
CA PRO A 257 -1.64 14.95 7.62
C PRO A 257 -0.22 15.42 7.29
N GLU A 258 0.02 16.73 7.20
CA GLU A 258 1.35 17.29 6.88
C GLU A 258 2.18 17.59 8.13
N ALA A 259 1.51 17.83 9.26
CA ALA A 259 2.13 18.12 10.55
C ALA A 259 1.43 17.30 11.65
N PRO A 260 1.79 16.01 11.82
CA PRO A 260 1.14 15.11 12.78
C PRO A 260 1.64 15.35 14.22
N HIS A 261 1.43 16.54 14.76
CA HIS A 261 1.83 16.89 16.12
C HIS A 261 1.04 16.10 17.17
N LEU A 262 1.75 15.34 18.03
CA LEU A 262 1.17 14.53 19.09
C LEU A 262 1.66 14.99 20.46
N TYR A 263 0.74 15.44 21.30
CA TYR A 263 0.99 15.71 22.71
C TYR A 263 0.99 14.39 23.50
N ARG A 264 1.77 14.36 24.58
CA ARG A 264 1.74 13.27 25.57
C ARG A 264 1.01 13.74 26.81
N LEU A 265 0.05 12.96 27.28
CA LEU A 265 -0.67 13.19 28.52
C LEU A 265 -0.20 12.19 29.56
N LEU A 266 0.60 12.66 30.53
CA LEU A 266 1.03 11.86 31.66
C LEU A 266 -0.03 11.93 32.76
N VAL A 267 -0.59 10.79 33.15
CA VAL A 267 -1.60 10.67 34.21
C VAL A 267 -1.04 9.81 35.32
N GLN A 268 -0.95 10.38 36.53
CA GLN A 268 -0.47 9.71 37.72
C GLN A 268 -1.57 9.64 38.77
N TYR A 269 -1.73 8.48 39.40
CA TYR A 269 -2.47 8.33 40.64
C TYR A 269 -1.49 8.30 41.80
N LEU A 270 -1.69 9.18 42.79
CA LEU A 270 -0.82 9.32 43.96
C LEU A 270 -1.57 9.01 45.24
N GLU A 271 -0.89 8.34 46.17
CA GLU A 271 -1.32 8.15 47.55
C GLU A 271 -0.23 8.72 48.48
N ASN A 272 -0.61 9.56 49.44
CA ASN A 272 0.33 10.21 50.37
C ASN A 272 1.52 10.91 49.68
N GLY A 273 1.30 11.45 48.48
CA GLY A 273 2.32 12.12 47.67
C GLY A 273 3.26 11.20 46.87
N VAL A 274 3.07 9.87 46.95
CA VAL A 274 3.86 8.87 46.22
C VAL A 274 3.07 8.40 44.99
N VAL A 275 3.72 8.30 43.83
CA VAL A 275 3.09 7.78 42.60
C VAL A 275 2.85 6.29 42.76
N HIS A 276 1.57 5.90 42.73
CA HIS A 276 1.12 4.52 42.87
C HIS A 276 0.94 3.85 41.50
N ASP A 277 0.36 4.55 40.52
CA ASP A 277 0.24 4.09 39.14
C ASP A 277 0.39 5.27 38.18
N GLU A 278 0.84 4.98 36.96
CA GLU A 278 1.09 5.96 35.92
C GLU A 278 0.76 5.37 34.56
N ILE A 279 0.11 6.17 33.71
CA ILE A 279 -0.05 5.88 32.29
C ILE A 279 0.24 7.14 31.46
N GLU A 280 0.67 6.91 30.23
CA GLU A 280 0.88 7.97 29.24
C GLU A 280 0.00 7.70 28.01
N GLU A 281 -0.70 8.72 27.56
CA GLU A 281 -1.58 8.66 26.38
C GLU A 281 -1.16 9.72 25.36
N ALA A 282 -1.16 9.36 24.07
CA ALA A 282 -0.89 10.30 22.98
C ALA A 282 -2.20 10.87 22.44
N TYR A 283 -2.24 12.19 22.19
CA TYR A 283 -3.40 12.86 21.61
C TYR A 283 -2.98 14.05 20.73
N GLY A 284 -3.90 14.62 19.95
CA GLY A 284 -3.60 15.72 19.04
C GLY A 284 -4.74 16.72 18.89
N TYR A 285 -4.40 18.00 18.78
CA TYR A 285 -5.37 19.08 18.59
C TYR A 285 -5.71 19.26 17.12
N ARG A 286 -6.98 19.09 16.77
CA ARG A 286 -7.51 19.38 15.44
C ARG A 286 -8.99 19.72 15.53
N TRP A 287 -9.48 20.47 14.55
CA TRP A 287 -10.92 20.61 14.28
C TRP A 287 -11.17 20.44 12.79
N TYR A 288 -12.40 20.10 12.44
CA TYR A 288 -12.79 19.97 11.05
C TYR A 288 -14.22 20.44 10.83
N TYR A 289 -14.52 20.72 9.58
CA TYR A 289 -15.85 21.06 9.10
C TYR A 289 -16.11 20.31 7.80
N PHE A 290 -17.28 19.68 7.71
CA PHE A 290 -17.72 19.00 6.49
C PHE A 290 -18.94 19.77 5.96
N GLU A 291 -18.69 20.51 4.88
CA GLU A 291 -19.67 21.36 4.22
C GLU A 291 -20.78 20.51 3.57
N PRO A 292 -22.07 20.83 3.81
CA PRO A 292 -23.17 20.19 3.11
C PRO A 292 -23.04 20.35 1.58
N HIS A 293 -23.05 19.24 0.86
CA HIS A 293 -22.89 19.11 -0.59
C HIS A 293 -21.56 19.70 -1.12
N GLY A 294 -20.56 19.85 -0.25
CA GLY A 294 -19.30 20.51 -0.55
C GLY A 294 -18.08 19.79 0.04
N ALA A 295 -17.02 20.57 0.24
CA ALA A 295 -15.69 20.04 0.56
C ALA A 295 -15.51 19.73 2.06
N PHE A 296 -14.42 19.02 2.35
CA PHE A 296 -13.96 18.79 3.72
C PHE A 296 -12.87 19.80 4.10
N TYR A 297 -12.90 20.29 5.34
CA TYR A 297 -11.94 21.26 5.86
C TYR A 297 -11.33 20.73 7.16
N LEU A 298 -10.01 20.77 7.26
CA LEU A 298 -9.25 20.43 8.47
C LEU A 298 -8.46 21.66 8.91
N ASN A 299 -8.54 22.02 10.19
CA ASN A 299 -7.85 23.18 10.76
C ASN A 299 -8.13 24.50 10.01
N GLY A 300 -9.33 24.62 9.43
CA GLY A 300 -9.80 25.79 8.68
C GLY A 300 -9.36 25.83 7.21
N GLU A 301 -8.70 24.78 6.71
CA GLU A 301 -8.20 24.71 5.33
C GLU A 301 -8.86 23.54 4.59
N ARG A 302 -9.20 23.74 3.31
CA ARG A 302 -9.79 22.69 2.47
C ARG A 302 -8.80 21.54 2.34
N LEU A 303 -9.29 20.32 2.55
CA LEU A 303 -8.52 19.08 2.41
C LEU A 303 -9.32 18.07 1.59
N LEU A 304 -8.81 17.71 0.42
CA LEU A 304 -9.30 16.54 -0.32
C LEU A 304 -8.81 15.28 0.39
N LEU A 305 -9.73 14.41 0.80
CA LEU A 305 -9.39 13.10 1.37
C LEU A 305 -8.94 12.16 0.23
N ARG A 306 -7.64 11.91 0.17
CA ARG A 306 -6.94 11.05 -0.80
C ARG A 306 -6.67 9.71 -0.16
N GLY A 307 -7.56 8.76 -0.42
CA GLY A 307 -7.71 7.57 0.40
C GLY A 307 -7.41 6.25 -0.28
N THR A 308 -7.16 5.24 0.56
CA THR A 308 -7.23 3.82 0.19
C THR A 308 -7.85 3.01 1.34
N HIS A 309 -8.00 1.69 1.16
CA HIS A 309 -8.45 0.75 2.16
C HIS A 309 -7.35 -0.24 2.51
N ARG A 310 -7.45 -0.87 3.68
CA ARG A 310 -6.50 -1.90 4.09
C ARG A 310 -7.21 -3.03 4.83
N HIS A 311 -6.96 -4.27 4.44
CA HIS A 311 -7.26 -5.45 5.24
C HIS A 311 -6.04 -5.87 6.05
N GLU A 312 -6.26 -6.46 7.22
CA GLU A 312 -5.21 -6.90 8.13
C GLU A 312 -4.71 -8.29 7.76
N GLU A 313 -3.98 -8.38 6.64
CA GLU A 313 -3.29 -9.61 6.27
C GLU A 313 -2.04 -9.37 5.41
N HIS A 314 -1.19 -10.39 5.34
CA HIS A 314 0.01 -10.40 4.49
C HIS A 314 0.30 -11.83 4.01
N ALA A 315 0.89 -11.96 2.82
CA ALA A 315 1.27 -13.26 2.26
C ALA A 315 2.16 -14.05 3.23
N GLY A 316 1.80 -15.31 3.49
CA GLY A 316 2.54 -16.15 4.44
C GLY A 316 2.31 -15.84 5.92
N TYR A 317 1.51 -14.84 6.28
CA TYR A 317 1.13 -14.55 7.68
C TYR A 317 -0.38 -14.66 7.93
N GLY A 318 -1.21 -14.58 6.88
CA GLY A 318 -2.65 -14.38 7.08
C GLY A 318 -2.89 -13.13 7.92
N ALA A 319 -3.84 -13.19 8.86
CA ALA A 319 -4.09 -12.09 9.81
C ALA A 319 -3.09 -12.00 10.97
N ALA A 320 -2.13 -12.92 11.10
CA ALA A 320 -1.14 -12.92 12.18
C ALA A 320 0.10 -12.07 11.82
N MET A 321 -0.14 -10.81 11.47
CA MET A 321 0.91 -9.92 11.01
C MET A 321 1.75 -9.38 12.17
N PRO A 322 3.10 -9.39 12.08
CA PRO A 322 3.93 -8.65 13.03
C PRO A 322 3.83 -7.13 12.82
N ASN A 323 4.00 -6.37 13.90
CA ASN A 323 3.91 -4.90 13.96
C ASN A 323 4.72 -4.15 12.88
N HIS A 324 5.88 -4.67 12.49
CA HIS A 324 6.69 -4.03 11.44
C HIS A 324 6.02 -4.05 10.06
N LEU A 325 5.22 -5.08 9.74
CA LEU A 325 4.46 -5.13 8.50
C LEU A 325 3.24 -4.20 8.53
N HIS A 326 2.61 -4.01 9.70
CA HIS A 326 1.59 -2.96 9.87
C HIS A 326 2.17 -1.58 9.57
N ARG A 327 3.32 -1.27 10.16
CA ARG A 327 4.03 0.00 9.90
C ARG A 327 4.48 0.13 8.46
N GLN A 328 4.95 -0.94 7.83
CA GLN A 328 5.34 -0.94 6.41
C GLN A 328 4.15 -0.61 5.51
N ASP A 329 3.00 -1.25 5.70
CA ASP A 329 1.77 -0.94 4.95
C ASP A 329 1.43 0.55 5.09
N MET A 330 1.38 1.09 6.32
CA MET A 330 1.02 2.50 6.56
C MET A 330 2.06 3.48 5.99
N ALA A 331 3.36 3.13 6.07
CA ALA A 331 4.43 3.94 5.51
C ALA A 331 4.34 4.01 3.98
N MET A 332 4.06 2.88 3.31
CA MET A 332 3.89 2.84 1.86
C MET A 332 2.66 3.61 1.39
N ILE A 333 1.55 3.54 2.15
CA ILE A 333 0.35 4.35 1.92
C ILE A 333 0.69 5.84 2.01
N LYS A 334 1.45 6.25 3.05
CA LYS A 334 1.88 7.64 3.20
C LYS A 334 2.83 8.09 2.09
N GLU A 335 3.79 7.24 1.71
CA GLU A 335 4.76 7.52 0.65
C GLU A 335 4.10 7.68 -0.73
N MET A 336 3.02 6.95 -0.98
CA MET A 336 2.17 7.12 -2.16
C MET A 336 1.53 8.52 -2.21
N GLY A 337 1.48 9.24 -1.09
CA GLY A 337 0.88 10.57 -0.97
C GLY A 337 -0.56 10.57 -0.43
N ALA A 338 -1.06 9.41 0.01
CA ALA A 338 -2.37 9.34 0.65
C ALA A 338 -2.37 10.09 2.00
N ASN A 339 -3.52 10.65 2.35
CA ASN A 339 -3.75 11.32 3.64
C ASN A 339 -4.90 10.70 4.44
N PHE A 340 -5.53 9.65 3.90
CA PHE A 340 -6.71 9.00 4.45
C PHE A 340 -6.64 7.48 4.26
N VAL A 341 -7.13 6.71 5.24
CA VAL A 341 -7.28 5.26 5.16
C VAL A 341 -8.60 4.85 5.78
N ARG A 342 -9.40 4.06 5.04
CA ARG A 342 -10.53 3.30 5.63
C ARG A 342 -10.04 1.92 6.02
N LEU A 343 -10.19 1.58 7.30
CA LEU A 343 -9.64 0.35 7.87
C LEU A 343 -10.51 -0.89 7.60
N GLY A 344 -10.86 -1.10 6.33
CA GLY A 344 -11.63 -2.28 5.91
C GLY A 344 -12.90 -2.43 6.72
N HIS A 345 -13.23 -3.66 7.10
CA HIS A 345 -14.52 -3.94 7.74
C HIS A 345 -14.37 -4.37 9.21
N TYR A 346 -13.39 -3.83 9.94
CA TYR A 346 -13.21 -4.07 11.38
C TYR A 346 -12.16 -3.13 11.98
N PRO A 347 -12.18 -2.89 13.31
CA PRO A 347 -11.07 -2.25 13.98
C PRO A 347 -9.78 -3.05 13.82
N GLN A 348 -8.67 -2.36 13.59
CA GLN A 348 -7.40 -3.00 13.28
C GLN A 348 -6.46 -3.07 14.48
N ASP A 349 -5.27 -3.61 14.27
CA ASP A 349 -4.24 -3.69 15.28
C ASP A 349 -3.93 -2.30 15.88
N PRO A 350 -3.73 -2.17 17.22
CA PRO A 350 -3.37 -0.90 17.86
C PRO A 350 -2.18 -0.19 17.21
N GLU A 351 -1.24 -0.94 16.65
CA GLU A 351 -0.08 -0.41 15.93
C GLU A 351 -0.45 0.34 14.65
N VAL A 352 -1.55 -0.04 13.98
CA VAL A 352 -2.06 0.66 12.80
C VAL A 352 -2.52 2.07 13.18
N TYR A 353 -3.28 2.22 14.27
CA TYR A 353 -3.74 3.55 14.71
C TYR A 353 -2.59 4.43 15.22
N LYS A 354 -1.59 3.85 15.90
CA LYS A 354 -0.36 4.56 16.27
C LYS A 354 0.39 5.04 15.03
N ALA A 355 0.58 4.18 14.04
CA ALA A 355 1.20 4.56 12.77
C ALA A 355 0.40 5.67 12.05
N CYS A 356 -0.93 5.60 12.01
CA CYS A 356 -1.77 6.64 11.42
C CYS A 356 -1.64 7.99 12.14
N ASN A 357 -1.60 7.97 13.48
CA ASN A 357 -1.36 9.17 14.29
C ASN A 357 -0.01 9.82 13.95
N GLU A 358 1.05 9.02 13.88
CA GLU A 358 2.44 9.46 13.68
C GLU A 358 2.72 9.89 12.23
N LEU A 359 2.13 9.22 11.24
CA LEU A 359 2.33 9.48 9.81
C LEU A 359 1.38 10.57 9.27
N GLY A 360 0.39 10.99 10.04
CA GLY A 360 -0.63 11.91 9.58
C GLY A 360 -1.51 11.27 8.50
N LEU A 361 -2.18 10.17 8.87
CA LEU A 361 -3.21 9.51 8.06
C LEU A 361 -4.54 9.62 8.81
N ILE A 362 -5.55 10.22 8.17
CA ILE A 362 -6.91 10.27 8.70
C ILE A 362 -7.54 8.88 8.58
N VAL A 363 -8.27 8.47 9.61
CA VAL A 363 -8.86 7.14 9.72
C VAL A 363 -10.38 7.22 9.70
N TRP A 364 -10.95 6.38 8.84
CA TRP A 364 -12.31 5.87 8.97
C TRP A 364 -12.20 4.48 9.61
N ASP A 365 -12.65 4.38 10.86
CA ASP A 365 -12.66 3.15 11.63
C ASP A 365 -14.04 2.51 11.55
N GLU A 366 -14.13 1.18 11.39
CA GLU A 366 -15.37 0.53 10.99
C GLU A 366 -15.77 -0.62 11.90
N LEU A 367 -17.03 -0.60 12.34
CA LEU A 367 -17.66 -1.72 13.03
C LEU A 367 -17.82 -2.90 12.07
N PRO A 368 -17.49 -4.15 12.47
CA PRO A 368 -17.57 -5.32 11.59
C PRO A 368 -18.98 -5.77 11.22
N TRP A 369 -19.99 -4.90 11.32
CA TRP A 369 -21.29 -5.17 10.73
C TRP A 369 -21.19 -5.04 9.21
N CYS A 370 -20.70 -6.10 8.58
CA CYS A 370 -20.51 -6.22 7.15
C CYS A 370 -21.40 -7.34 6.62
N ARG A 371 -22.38 -6.97 5.77
CA ARG A 371 -23.45 -7.85 5.26
C ARG A 371 -24.22 -8.56 6.39
N GLY A 372 -25.05 -9.53 6.05
CA GLY A 372 -25.68 -10.44 7.02
C GLY A 372 -26.96 -9.93 7.69
N GLY A 373 -27.38 -8.69 7.45
CA GLY A 373 -28.62 -8.16 8.00
C GLY A 373 -28.54 -7.88 9.51
N VAL A 374 -29.70 -7.80 10.16
CA VAL A 374 -29.84 -7.60 11.60
C VAL A 374 -30.36 -8.86 12.29
N GLY A 375 -29.72 -9.25 13.38
CA GLY A 375 -30.12 -10.41 14.19
C GLY A 375 -31.08 -10.08 15.35
N ALA A 376 -31.33 -11.10 16.18
CA ALA A 376 -32.16 -11.00 17.39
C ALA A 376 -31.42 -10.34 18.57
N ALA A 377 -31.97 -10.47 19.79
CA ALA A 377 -31.48 -9.79 20.99
C ALA A 377 -30.01 -10.10 21.33
N GLU A 378 -29.56 -11.34 21.15
CA GLU A 378 -28.17 -11.75 21.39
C GLU A 378 -27.20 -11.03 20.42
N TRP A 379 -27.46 -11.14 19.11
CA TRP A 379 -26.67 -10.45 18.08
C TRP A 379 -26.64 -8.94 18.29
N LYS A 380 -27.77 -8.31 18.64
CA LYS A 380 -27.83 -6.86 18.92
C LYS A 380 -27.01 -6.49 20.15
N THR A 381 -27.05 -7.31 21.19
CA THR A 381 -26.28 -7.08 22.42
C THR A 381 -24.78 -7.20 22.17
N ASN A 382 -24.35 -8.21 21.43
CA ASN A 382 -22.96 -8.35 21.00
C ASN A 382 -22.52 -7.15 20.15
N THR A 383 -23.31 -6.77 19.14
CA THR A 383 -22.96 -5.68 18.21
C THR A 383 -22.86 -4.33 18.91
N ARG A 384 -23.80 -3.99 19.82
CA ARG A 384 -23.71 -2.78 20.65
C ARG A 384 -22.45 -2.74 21.50
N ARG A 385 -22.13 -3.86 22.15
CA ARG A 385 -20.95 -3.98 23.01
C ARG A 385 -19.67 -3.81 22.19
N LEU A 386 -19.57 -4.44 21.02
CA LEU A 386 -18.40 -4.32 20.14
C LEU A 386 -18.17 -2.88 19.66
N LEU A 387 -19.24 -2.15 19.32
CA LEU A 387 -19.14 -0.72 18.99
C LEU A 387 -18.59 0.08 20.17
N GLN A 388 -19.11 -0.17 21.38
CA GLN A 388 -18.63 0.51 22.59
C GLN A 388 -17.15 0.18 22.87
N GLU A 389 -16.76 -1.09 22.81
CA GLU A 389 -15.38 -1.53 23.03
C GLU A 389 -14.43 -0.88 22.03
N GLN A 390 -14.76 -0.92 20.73
CA GLN A 390 -14.00 -0.28 19.66
C GLN A 390 -13.81 1.22 19.93
N MET A 391 -14.91 1.94 20.16
CA MET A 391 -14.86 3.39 20.32
C MET A 391 -14.09 3.82 21.58
N LEU A 392 -14.23 3.08 22.69
CA LEU A 392 -13.52 3.41 23.93
C LEU A 392 -12.03 3.11 23.83
N GLN A 393 -11.65 1.99 23.21
CA GLN A 393 -10.23 1.65 23.01
C GLN A 393 -9.53 2.65 22.10
N ASN A 394 -10.23 3.12 21.07
CA ASN A 394 -9.65 3.96 20.04
C ASN A 394 -9.95 5.47 20.22
N TYR A 395 -10.54 5.88 21.35
CA TYR A 395 -11.06 7.24 21.58
C TYR A 395 -9.99 8.32 21.43
N ASN A 396 -8.77 8.06 21.91
CA ASN A 396 -7.70 9.06 22.02
C ASN A 396 -6.98 9.33 20.70
N HIS A 397 -7.19 8.51 19.64
CA HIS A 397 -6.47 8.68 18.38
C HIS A 397 -6.92 9.94 17.61
N PRO A 398 -6.06 10.98 17.46
CA PRO A 398 -6.43 12.16 16.69
C PRO A 398 -6.69 11.87 15.21
N SER A 399 -6.11 10.78 14.69
CA SER A 399 -6.30 10.32 13.30
C SER A 399 -7.73 9.90 12.99
N ILE A 400 -8.51 9.40 13.97
CA ILE A 400 -9.87 8.94 13.70
C ILE A 400 -10.78 10.16 13.57
N LEU A 401 -11.48 10.25 12.45
CA LEU A 401 -12.48 11.29 12.16
C LEU A 401 -13.88 10.70 11.93
N PHE A 402 -13.95 9.42 11.55
CA PHE A 402 -15.20 8.75 11.20
C PHE A 402 -15.34 7.41 11.92
N TRP A 403 -16.49 7.20 12.56
CA TRP A 403 -16.92 5.91 13.12
C TRP A 403 -17.97 5.30 12.19
N SER A 404 -17.61 4.29 11.42
CA SER A 404 -18.54 3.61 10.53
C SER A 404 -19.32 2.53 11.24
N LEU A 405 -20.64 2.56 11.06
CA LEU A 405 -21.57 1.65 11.70
C LEU A 405 -21.78 0.36 10.89
N GLY A 406 -21.21 0.27 9.68
CA GLY A 406 -21.23 -0.95 8.88
C GLY A 406 -21.09 -0.74 7.37
N ASN A 407 -21.08 -1.88 6.66
CA ASN A 407 -20.87 -1.96 5.23
C ASN A 407 -21.85 -2.96 4.60
N GLU A 408 -22.61 -2.52 3.60
CA GLU A 408 -23.53 -3.38 2.83
C GLU A 408 -24.51 -4.19 3.71
N ILE A 409 -24.91 -3.62 4.85
CA ILE A 409 -25.52 -4.35 5.97
C ILE A 409 -26.81 -5.10 5.63
N TYR A 410 -27.54 -4.68 4.59
CA TYR A 410 -28.78 -5.32 4.16
C TYR A 410 -28.57 -6.50 3.19
N TRP A 411 -27.34 -6.68 2.69
CA TRP A 411 -27.05 -7.65 1.64
C TRP A 411 -26.84 -9.05 2.24
N LEU A 412 -27.49 -10.05 1.63
CA LEU A 412 -27.40 -11.48 1.98
C LEU A 412 -27.68 -11.75 3.46
N PRO A 413 -28.88 -11.42 3.99
CA PRO A 413 -29.17 -11.57 5.41
C PRO A 413 -28.93 -12.99 5.93
N ASP A 414 -28.34 -13.12 7.12
CA ASP A 414 -28.08 -14.39 7.82
C ASP A 414 -29.31 -14.88 8.60
N PHE A 415 -30.28 -13.99 8.82
CA PHE A 415 -31.48 -14.25 9.60
C PHE A 415 -32.75 -14.13 8.75
N PRO A 416 -33.80 -14.91 9.05
CA PRO A 416 -35.15 -14.64 8.55
C PRO A 416 -35.56 -13.20 8.89
N GLU A 417 -36.06 -12.45 7.90
CA GLU A 417 -36.40 -11.03 8.04
C GLU A 417 -35.22 -10.12 8.47
N GLY A 418 -33.98 -10.62 8.46
CA GLY A 418 -32.79 -9.83 8.82
C GLY A 418 -32.47 -8.74 7.78
N GLY A 419 -33.02 -8.85 6.57
CA GLY A 419 -32.97 -7.83 5.53
C GLY A 419 -34.08 -6.78 5.61
N ASP A 420 -34.96 -6.84 6.63
CA ASP A 420 -36.05 -5.89 6.79
C ASP A 420 -35.50 -4.47 7.05
N THR A 421 -35.89 -3.54 6.18
CA THR A 421 -35.37 -2.17 6.22
C THR A 421 -35.76 -1.43 7.49
N ALA A 422 -36.95 -1.67 8.05
CA ALA A 422 -37.39 -0.99 9.27
C ALA A 422 -36.57 -1.47 10.47
N LYS A 423 -36.32 -2.78 10.59
CA LYS A 423 -35.48 -3.36 11.65
C LYS A 423 -34.03 -2.91 11.55
N ILE A 424 -33.46 -2.88 10.34
CA ILE A 424 -32.09 -2.41 10.11
C ILE A 424 -31.98 -0.92 10.47
N SER A 425 -32.86 -0.07 9.91
CA SER A 425 -32.84 1.38 10.19
C SER A 425 -33.00 1.69 11.67
N ALA A 426 -33.89 1.00 12.38
CA ALA A 426 -34.06 1.18 13.82
C ALA A 426 -32.75 0.89 14.60
N PHE A 427 -32.04 -0.17 14.21
CA PHE A 427 -30.79 -0.52 14.87
C PHE A 427 -29.62 0.40 14.45
N VAL A 428 -29.57 0.87 13.21
CA VAL A 428 -28.60 1.90 12.78
C VAL A 428 -28.80 3.18 13.59
N SER A 429 -30.04 3.64 13.78
CA SER A 429 -30.33 4.81 14.63
C SER A 429 -29.89 4.58 16.09
N GLU A 430 -30.13 3.39 16.64
CA GLU A 430 -29.68 3.02 17.99
C GLU A 430 -28.15 3.11 18.12
N LEU A 431 -27.41 2.57 17.15
CA LEU A 431 -25.94 2.63 17.13
C LEU A 431 -25.41 4.05 16.90
N HIS A 432 -26.08 4.85 16.06
CA HIS A 432 -25.74 6.26 15.85
C HIS A 432 -25.86 7.05 17.16
N GLU A 433 -26.98 6.93 17.88
CA GLU A 433 -27.18 7.60 19.17
C GLU A 433 -26.18 7.11 20.23
N GLN A 434 -25.89 5.81 20.25
CA GLN A 434 -24.84 5.26 21.11
C GLN A 434 -23.48 5.91 20.80
N ALA A 435 -23.10 5.99 19.53
CA ALA A 435 -21.83 6.58 19.11
C ALA A 435 -21.77 8.08 19.47
N ARG A 436 -22.82 8.85 19.20
CA ARG A 436 -22.91 10.28 19.54
C ARG A 436 -22.81 10.54 21.04
N ARG A 437 -23.35 9.64 21.87
CA ARG A 437 -23.24 9.71 23.33
C ARG A 437 -21.83 9.39 23.83
N LEU A 438 -21.15 8.41 23.22
CA LEU A 438 -19.80 8.01 23.58
C LEU A 438 -18.76 9.03 23.10
N ASP A 439 -18.92 9.53 21.87
CA ASP A 439 -18.02 10.47 21.22
C ASP A 439 -18.80 11.50 20.39
N PRO A 440 -19.17 12.65 20.98
CA PRO A 440 -19.90 13.69 20.28
C PRO A 440 -19.03 14.48 19.28
N TYR A 441 -17.71 14.26 19.29
CA TYR A 441 -16.74 15.04 18.51
C TYR A 441 -16.40 14.42 17.15
N ARG A 442 -16.80 13.17 16.91
CA ARG A 442 -16.57 12.45 15.65
C ARG A 442 -17.87 12.22 14.87
N LEU A 443 -17.74 12.05 13.56
CA LEU A 443 -18.88 11.81 12.68
C LEU A 443 -19.12 10.30 12.56
N THR A 444 -20.38 9.90 12.62
CA THR A 444 -20.77 8.54 12.23
C THR A 444 -20.87 8.42 10.72
N ALA A 445 -20.57 7.25 10.18
CA ALA A 445 -20.69 6.98 8.76
C ALA A 445 -21.30 5.59 8.46
N ILE A 446 -21.72 5.38 7.22
CA ILE A 446 -22.07 4.05 6.72
C ILE A 446 -21.81 3.97 5.21
N ARG A 447 -21.47 2.78 4.74
CA ARG A 447 -21.34 2.50 3.30
C ARG A 447 -22.45 1.58 2.77
N LYS A 448 -23.03 1.98 1.63
CA LYS A 448 -24.00 1.22 0.84
C LYS A 448 -25.13 0.64 1.71
N TYR A 449 -25.85 1.53 2.38
CA TYR A 449 -27.18 1.29 2.96
C TYR A 449 -28.05 2.52 2.72
N TYR A 450 -28.68 2.59 1.55
CA TYR A 450 -29.33 3.81 1.06
C TYR A 450 -30.45 4.32 1.98
N SER A 451 -31.24 3.43 2.59
CA SER A 451 -32.29 3.78 3.55
C SER A 451 -31.73 4.42 4.83
N GLY A 452 -30.45 4.21 5.13
CA GLY A 452 -29.75 4.78 6.28
C GLY A 452 -28.98 6.07 5.97
N ALA A 453 -29.00 6.58 4.74
CA ALA A 453 -28.21 7.75 4.36
C ALA A 453 -28.54 9.02 5.15
N GLY A 454 -29.78 9.13 5.66
CA GLY A 454 -30.22 10.21 6.55
C GLY A 454 -30.16 9.90 8.04
N LEU A 455 -29.68 8.71 8.43
CA LEU A 455 -29.58 8.27 9.83
C LEU A 455 -28.20 8.49 10.43
N VAL A 456 -27.19 8.73 9.60
CA VAL A 456 -25.79 8.95 9.98
C VAL A 456 -25.30 10.30 9.47
N ASP A 457 -24.17 10.77 9.99
CA ASP A 457 -23.63 12.07 9.61
C ASP A 457 -23.07 12.10 8.19
N VAL A 458 -22.47 11.00 7.74
CA VAL A 458 -21.73 10.85 6.46
C VAL A 458 -22.15 9.58 5.75
N PHE A 459 -22.43 9.68 4.44
CA PHE A 459 -22.86 8.54 3.64
C PHE A 459 -21.93 8.27 2.47
N SER A 460 -21.59 6.99 2.27
CA SER A 460 -20.93 6.51 1.06
C SER A 460 -21.83 5.60 0.23
N PRO A 461 -22.28 6.01 -0.98
CA PRO A 461 -22.91 5.12 -1.94
C PRO A 461 -21.91 4.10 -2.52
N SER A 462 -22.41 3.18 -3.34
CA SER A 462 -21.57 2.28 -4.14
C SER A 462 -21.40 2.87 -5.55
N ILE A 463 -20.16 3.18 -5.92
CA ILE A 463 -19.80 3.71 -7.25
C ILE A 463 -18.59 2.90 -7.76
N TRP A 464 -18.83 2.00 -8.71
CA TRP A 464 -17.79 1.15 -9.29
C TRP A 464 -17.69 1.37 -10.81
N SER A 465 -17.72 2.64 -11.22
CA SER A 465 -17.67 3.07 -12.62
C SER A 465 -16.48 2.44 -13.36
N GLY A 466 -16.78 1.66 -14.39
CA GLY A 466 -15.80 0.95 -15.19
C GLY A 466 -15.55 -0.49 -14.77
N TRP A 467 -15.84 -0.90 -13.53
CA TRP A 467 -15.57 -2.28 -13.10
C TRP A 467 -16.83 -3.13 -13.00
N TYR A 468 -17.65 -2.89 -11.97
CA TYR A 468 -18.92 -3.61 -11.78
C TYR A 468 -20.10 -2.95 -12.49
N ALA A 469 -19.95 -1.71 -12.99
CA ALA A 469 -21.00 -0.98 -13.70
C ALA A 469 -20.44 0.06 -14.68
N GLY A 470 -21.03 0.14 -15.88
CA GLY A 470 -20.71 1.13 -16.91
C GLY A 470 -19.24 1.14 -17.33
N VAL A 471 -18.78 2.31 -17.78
CA VAL A 471 -17.39 2.60 -18.17
C VAL A 471 -16.74 3.57 -17.17
N TYR A 472 -15.42 3.55 -17.03
CA TYR A 472 -14.74 4.39 -16.02
C TYR A 472 -14.87 5.88 -16.32
N THR A 473 -15.11 6.25 -17.57
CA THR A 473 -15.32 7.65 -18.01
C THR A 473 -16.58 8.29 -17.40
N ASN A 474 -17.52 7.49 -16.90
CA ASN A 474 -18.77 7.97 -16.26
C ASN A 474 -18.60 8.46 -14.82
N TYR A 475 -17.39 8.35 -14.27
CA TYR A 475 -17.14 8.63 -12.86
C TYR A 475 -17.56 10.07 -12.47
N GLU A 476 -17.18 11.07 -13.28
CA GLU A 476 -17.52 12.47 -13.03
C GLU A 476 -19.04 12.72 -13.00
N GLN A 477 -19.77 12.18 -13.99
CA GLN A 477 -21.22 12.30 -14.04
C GLN A 477 -21.88 11.65 -12.82
N THR A 478 -21.35 10.49 -12.39
CA THR A 478 -21.84 9.78 -11.21
C THR A 478 -21.62 10.59 -9.94
N LEU A 479 -20.42 11.14 -9.74
CA LEU A 479 -20.11 12.05 -8.63
C LEU A 479 -21.06 13.26 -8.60
N ASN A 480 -21.29 13.89 -9.75
CA ASN A 480 -22.20 15.04 -9.88
C ASN A 480 -23.67 14.70 -9.58
N ARG A 481 -24.08 13.46 -9.79
CA ARG A 481 -25.42 12.99 -9.42
C ARG A 481 -25.53 12.69 -7.93
N GLU A 482 -24.58 11.94 -7.37
CA GLU A 482 -24.63 11.52 -5.96
C GLU A 482 -24.45 12.68 -5.00
N ARG A 483 -23.62 13.69 -5.36
CA ARG A 483 -23.43 14.88 -4.51
C ARG A 483 -24.74 15.62 -4.20
N LYS A 484 -25.73 15.56 -5.09
CA LYS A 484 -27.04 16.22 -4.91
C LYS A 484 -27.94 15.50 -3.91
N LYS A 485 -27.69 14.22 -3.66
CA LYS A 485 -28.54 13.38 -2.81
C LYS A 485 -28.11 13.38 -1.36
N TYR A 486 -26.81 13.47 -1.10
CA TYR A 486 -26.25 13.26 0.23
C TYR A 486 -25.52 14.52 0.70
N PRO A 487 -25.95 15.14 1.82
CA PRO A 487 -25.32 16.35 2.34
C PRO A 487 -23.84 16.17 2.67
N ARG A 488 -23.42 15.03 3.20
CA ARG A 488 -21.99 14.76 3.46
C ARG A 488 -21.61 13.48 2.76
N PHE A 489 -21.21 13.66 1.50
CA PHE A 489 -20.90 12.58 0.58
C PHE A 489 -19.40 12.31 0.58
N LEU A 490 -19.03 11.06 0.86
CA LEU A 490 -17.70 10.52 0.59
C LEU A 490 -17.83 9.31 -0.33
N HIS A 491 -16.81 9.05 -1.13
CA HIS A 491 -16.79 7.87 -1.99
C HIS A 491 -15.79 6.82 -1.48
N MET A 492 -16.29 5.88 -0.70
CA MET A 492 -15.51 4.78 -0.15
C MET A 492 -15.73 3.52 -1.00
N GLU A 493 -14.65 3.07 -1.64
CA GLU A 493 -14.50 1.92 -2.55
C GLU A 493 -14.79 2.19 -4.03
N TYR A 494 -13.69 2.27 -4.78
CA TYR A 494 -13.62 2.19 -6.23
C TYR A 494 -12.34 1.46 -6.67
N GLY A 495 -12.30 1.00 -7.92
CA GLY A 495 -11.15 0.33 -8.51
C GLY A 495 -11.56 -0.86 -9.35
N GLY A 496 -10.62 -1.77 -9.60
CA GLY A 496 -10.80 -2.96 -10.41
C GLY A 496 -9.65 -3.94 -10.20
N SER A 497 -9.87 -5.20 -10.53
CA SER A 497 -8.84 -6.24 -10.33
C SER A 497 -7.79 -6.14 -11.43
N SER A 498 -6.53 -6.33 -11.08
CA SER A 498 -5.42 -6.48 -12.02
C SER A 498 -4.52 -7.63 -11.59
N HIS A 499 -4.20 -8.52 -12.54
CA HIS A 499 -3.27 -9.60 -12.30
C HIS A 499 -1.84 -9.10 -12.47
N PRO A 500 -0.98 -9.18 -11.43
CA PRO A 500 0.40 -8.72 -11.50
C PRO A 500 1.14 -9.31 -12.71
N GLY A 501 1.79 -8.46 -13.50
CA GLY A 501 2.54 -8.82 -14.70
C GLY A 501 1.69 -9.18 -15.93
N ARG A 502 0.36 -9.04 -15.88
CA ARG A 502 -0.50 -9.24 -17.06
C ARG A 502 -0.69 -7.93 -17.81
N HIS A 503 -0.16 -7.88 -19.03
CA HIS A 503 -0.25 -6.71 -19.89
C HIS A 503 -0.87 -7.06 -21.25
N THR A 504 -1.43 -6.06 -21.91
CA THR A 504 -1.97 -6.16 -23.29
C THR A 504 -1.87 -4.81 -23.98
N GLU A 505 -1.66 -4.82 -25.29
CA GLU A 505 -1.72 -3.62 -26.14
C GLU A 505 -3.16 -3.14 -26.36
N ASN A 506 -4.16 -4.03 -26.20
CA ASN A 506 -5.56 -3.75 -26.50
C ASN A 506 -6.46 -4.10 -25.30
N PRO A 507 -6.43 -3.31 -24.21
CA PRO A 507 -7.22 -3.61 -23.02
C PRO A 507 -8.71 -3.46 -23.28
N VAL A 508 -9.52 -4.38 -22.73
CA VAL A 508 -10.99 -4.32 -22.84
C VAL A 508 -11.53 -3.20 -21.92
N THR A 509 -11.88 -2.05 -22.49
CA THR A 509 -12.32 -0.87 -21.71
C THR A 509 -13.81 -0.87 -21.33
N GLY A 510 -14.62 -1.73 -21.97
CA GLY A 510 -16.08 -1.74 -21.87
C GLY A 510 -16.80 -0.78 -22.84
N THR A 511 -16.07 0.13 -23.51
CA THR A 511 -16.62 1.05 -24.52
C THR A 511 -17.23 0.27 -25.69
N GLY A 512 -18.47 0.58 -26.06
CA GLY A 512 -19.21 -0.13 -27.13
C GLY A 512 -19.73 -1.53 -26.74
N LEU A 513 -19.40 -2.03 -25.53
CA LEU A 513 -19.84 -3.33 -25.01
C LEU A 513 -20.87 -3.19 -23.88
N LEU A 514 -20.83 -2.09 -23.12
CA LEU A 514 -21.62 -1.86 -21.92
C LEU A 514 -22.54 -0.65 -22.06
N ASN A 515 -23.58 -0.59 -21.23
CA ASN A 515 -24.43 0.59 -21.11
C ASN A 515 -23.69 1.69 -20.35
N GLU A 516 -23.40 2.78 -21.04
CA GLU A 516 -22.72 3.95 -20.48
C GLU A 516 -23.58 4.72 -19.44
N GLY A 517 -24.83 4.31 -19.17
CA GLY A 517 -25.64 4.89 -18.08
C GLY A 517 -25.47 4.23 -16.71
N ASP A 518 -24.87 3.02 -16.64
CA ASP A 518 -24.81 2.22 -15.42
C ASP A 518 -23.65 2.63 -14.51
N TRP A 519 -23.83 2.54 -13.18
CA TRP A 519 -22.89 3.14 -12.22
C TRP A 519 -22.77 2.42 -10.86
N ALA A 520 -23.79 1.67 -10.43
CA ALA A 520 -23.81 0.99 -9.14
C ALA A 520 -23.64 -0.52 -9.31
N GLU A 521 -22.92 -1.15 -8.38
CA GLU A 521 -22.88 -2.60 -8.26
C GLU A 521 -24.24 -3.13 -7.79
N VAL A 522 -24.77 -4.14 -8.49
CA VAL A 522 -25.98 -4.85 -8.10
C VAL A 522 -25.68 -6.14 -7.34
N ALA A 523 -26.60 -6.52 -6.46
CA ALA A 523 -26.45 -7.63 -5.54
C ALA A 523 -26.32 -9.02 -6.22
N ASN A 524 -26.95 -9.19 -7.37
CA ASN A 524 -26.87 -10.40 -8.17
C ASN A 524 -26.21 -10.05 -9.50
N GLN A 525 -24.97 -10.51 -9.69
CA GLN A 525 -24.23 -10.19 -10.91
C GLN A 525 -24.44 -11.23 -12.03
N VAL A 526 -25.15 -12.36 -11.81
CA VAL A 526 -25.17 -13.52 -12.73
C VAL A 526 -25.43 -13.15 -14.19
N ASP A 527 -26.39 -12.24 -14.46
CA ASP A 527 -26.78 -11.85 -15.82
C ASP A 527 -26.31 -10.44 -16.25
N VAL A 528 -25.44 -9.78 -15.48
CA VAL A 528 -24.95 -8.43 -15.79
C VAL A 528 -23.63 -8.50 -16.56
N LYS A 529 -23.60 -7.93 -17.76
CA LYS A 529 -22.35 -7.67 -18.50
C LYS A 529 -21.63 -6.49 -17.85
N ASN A 530 -20.35 -6.68 -17.49
CA ASN A 530 -19.48 -5.64 -16.96
C ASN A 530 -18.00 -6.01 -17.19
N VAL A 531 -17.08 -5.06 -16.99
CA VAL A 531 -15.64 -5.32 -17.19
C VAL A 531 -15.09 -6.31 -16.19
N ALA A 532 -15.64 -6.40 -14.97
CA ALA A 532 -15.20 -7.40 -14.00
C ALA A 532 -15.34 -8.86 -14.52
N LYS A 533 -16.33 -9.12 -15.39
CA LYS A 533 -16.58 -10.43 -16.00
C LYS A 533 -15.99 -10.60 -17.40
N GLU A 534 -16.10 -9.57 -18.23
CA GLU A 534 -15.72 -9.62 -19.66
C GLU A 534 -14.28 -9.14 -19.90
N GLY A 535 -13.69 -8.45 -18.93
CA GLY A 535 -12.36 -7.86 -19.03
C GLY A 535 -11.22 -8.87 -18.87
N ASP A 536 -10.03 -8.47 -19.30
CA ASP A 536 -8.82 -9.28 -19.30
C ASP A 536 -8.03 -9.24 -17.97
N TRP A 537 -8.42 -8.35 -17.04
CA TRP A 537 -7.78 -8.12 -15.74
C TRP A 537 -6.30 -7.72 -15.88
N THR A 538 -5.99 -6.89 -16.88
CA THR A 538 -4.64 -6.40 -17.16
C THR A 538 -4.25 -5.18 -16.31
N GLU A 539 -2.95 -4.99 -16.11
CA GLU A 539 -2.42 -3.78 -15.49
C GLU A 539 -2.67 -2.53 -16.36
N ASN A 540 -2.68 -2.69 -17.69
CA ASN A 540 -2.99 -1.59 -18.63
C ASN A 540 -4.38 -1.01 -18.40
N TYR A 541 -5.40 -1.86 -18.23
CA TYR A 541 -6.77 -1.40 -17.98
C TYR A 541 -6.88 -0.64 -16.65
N ILE A 542 -6.32 -1.19 -15.57
CA ILE A 542 -6.47 -0.59 -14.25
C ILE A 542 -5.72 0.75 -14.14
N VAL A 543 -4.59 0.89 -14.83
CA VAL A 543 -3.85 2.16 -14.94
C VAL A 543 -4.74 3.22 -15.58
N GLY A 544 -5.40 2.91 -16.71
CA GLY A 544 -6.31 3.84 -17.38
C GLY A 544 -7.52 4.22 -16.52
N LEU A 545 -8.11 3.24 -15.81
CA LEU A 545 -9.22 3.48 -14.89
C LEU A 545 -8.80 4.45 -13.77
N PHE A 546 -7.66 4.21 -13.13
CA PHE A 546 -7.21 5.04 -12.01
C PHE A 546 -6.74 6.42 -12.43
N ASP A 547 -6.05 6.55 -13.57
CA ASP A 547 -5.67 7.85 -14.13
C ASP A 547 -6.92 8.72 -14.37
N TRP A 548 -7.97 8.15 -14.96
CA TRP A 548 -9.24 8.85 -15.14
C TRP A 548 -9.91 9.22 -13.81
N HIS A 549 -10.00 8.31 -12.85
CA HIS A 549 -10.64 8.60 -11.56
C HIS A 549 -9.90 9.71 -10.80
N LEU A 550 -8.57 9.67 -10.83
CA LEU A 550 -7.72 10.65 -10.17
C LEU A 550 -7.85 12.01 -10.83
N SER A 551 -7.77 12.10 -12.16
CA SER A 551 -7.94 13.36 -12.88
C SER A 551 -9.26 14.05 -12.52
N VAL A 552 -10.37 13.31 -12.50
CA VAL A 552 -11.68 13.81 -12.08
C VAL A 552 -11.70 14.26 -10.61
N SER A 553 -11.21 13.41 -9.70
CA SER A 553 -11.30 13.67 -8.26
C SER A 553 -10.41 14.83 -7.79
N GLU A 554 -9.26 15.00 -8.43
CA GLU A 554 -8.30 16.06 -8.11
C GLU A 554 -8.74 17.43 -8.64
N THR A 555 -9.51 17.48 -9.73
CA THR A 555 -10.05 18.73 -10.28
C THR A 555 -11.41 19.13 -9.70
N ALA A 556 -12.08 18.24 -8.98
CA ALA A 556 -13.38 18.54 -8.36
C ALA A 556 -13.21 19.31 -7.04
N ASP A 557 -13.23 20.64 -7.12
CA ASP A 557 -13.12 21.58 -6.00
C ASP A 557 -14.16 21.36 -4.88
N TRP A 558 -15.37 20.96 -5.22
CA TRP A 558 -16.43 20.63 -4.25
C TRP A 558 -16.27 19.25 -3.58
N PHE A 559 -15.45 18.35 -4.14
CA PHE A 559 -15.42 16.96 -3.69
C PHE A 559 -14.63 16.81 -2.39
N ALA A 560 -15.24 16.18 -1.39
CA ALA A 560 -14.60 15.95 -0.09
C ALA A 560 -13.54 14.84 -0.12
N GLY A 561 -13.73 13.83 -0.98
CA GLY A 561 -12.70 12.82 -1.26
C GLY A 561 -13.21 11.41 -1.44
N ASN A 562 -12.28 10.52 -1.74
CA ASN A 562 -12.53 9.12 -2.04
C ASN A 562 -11.48 8.20 -1.41
N ALA A 563 -11.78 6.90 -1.39
CA ALA A 563 -10.82 5.88 -1.02
C ALA A 563 -10.84 4.70 -2.00
N GLN A 564 -9.71 4.41 -2.62
CA GLN A 564 -9.53 3.29 -3.53
C GLN A 564 -9.62 1.96 -2.77
N TRP A 565 -10.31 0.97 -3.32
CA TRP A 565 -10.40 -0.39 -2.77
C TRP A 565 -9.54 -1.34 -3.60
N ALA A 566 -8.44 -1.89 -3.07
CA ALA A 566 -7.81 -1.60 -1.78
C ALA A 566 -6.31 -1.39 -1.95
N PHE A 567 -5.60 -1.03 -0.88
CA PHE A 567 -4.15 -0.78 -0.94
C PHE A 567 -3.39 -2.03 -1.36
N LYS A 568 -3.73 -3.17 -0.77
CA LYS A 568 -3.03 -4.45 -0.93
C LYS A 568 -4.02 -5.54 -1.32
N ASP A 569 -3.60 -6.44 -2.22
CA ASP A 569 -4.35 -7.67 -2.52
C ASP A 569 -4.55 -8.49 -1.25
N PHE A 570 -5.72 -9.09 -1.09
CA PHE A 570 -6.11 -9.75 0.16
C PHE A 570 -6.98 -10.98 -0.13
N GLY A 571 -7.00 -11.94 0.79
CA GLY A 571 -7.72 -13.19 0.67
C GLY A 571 -9.24 -13.04 0.86
N THR A 572 -10.01 -13.81 0.10
CA THR A 572 -11.46 -13.93 0.25
C THR A 572 -11.97 -15.34 -0.09
N PRO A 573 -12.90 -15.92 0.71
CA PRO A 573 -13.48 -17.23 0.42
C PRO A 573 -14.44 -17.21 -0.78
N LEU A 574 -14.86 -16.03 -1.24
CA LEU A 574 -15.94 -15.88 -2.23
C LEU A 574 -15.46 -15.88 -3.68
N ARG A 575 -14.15 -16.01 -3.92
CA ARG A 575 -13.54 -15.84 -5.25
C ARG A 575 -12.62 -16.99 -5.65
N PRO A 576 -13.10 -18.25 -5.63
CA PRO A 576 -12.30 -19.42 -5.98
C PRO A 576 -11.73 -19.37 -7.42
N GLU A 577 -12.42 -18.68 -8.33
CA GLU A 577 -12.11 -18.66 -9.76
C GLU A 577 -11.30 -17.43 -10.21
N ASN A 578 -10.87 -16.58 -9.28
CA ASN A 578 -10.00 -15.47 -9.63
C ASN A 578 -8.66 -15.96 -10.22
N ALA A 579 -8.00 -15.11 -11.01
CA ALA A 579 -6.71 -15.46 -11.63
C ALA A 579 -5.65 -15.92 -10.61
N ILE A 580 -5.69 -15.34 -9.41
CA ILE A 580 -5.14 -15.97 -8.21
C ILE A 580 -6.34 -16.45 -7.37
N PRO A 581 -6.56 -17.78 -7.23
CA PRO A 581 -7.69 -18.31 -6.48
C PRO A 581 -7.78 -17.73 -5.07
N PHE A 582 -8.99 -17.40 -4.63
CA PHE A 582 -9.29 -16.87 -3.31
C PHE A 582 -8.60 -15.55 -2.96
N VAL A 583 -8.14 -14.78 -3.94
CA VAL A 583 -7.52 -13.47 -3.71
C VAL A 583 -8.28 -12.38 -4.44
N ASN A 584 -8.70 -11.34 -3.73
CA ASN A 584 -9.19 -10.11 -4.33
C ASN A 584 -8.00 -9.28 -4.84
N GLN A 585 -7.85 -9.22 -6.16
CA GLN A 585 -6.67 -8.66 -6.82
C GLN A 585 -6.80 -7.15 -7.17
N LYS A 586 -7.55 -6.39 -6.37
CA LYS A 586 -7.77 -4.94 -6.56
C LYS A 586 -6.71 -4.07 -5.90
N GLY A 587 -5.70 -4.68 -5.28
CA GLY A 587 -4.58 -4.04 -4.63
C GLY A 587 -3.80 -3.12 -5.56
N LEU A 588 -3.30 -2.01 -5.00
CA LEU A 588 -2.22 -1.21 -5.59
C LEU A 588 -0.86 -1.90 -5.42
N VAL A 589 -0.73 -2.73 -4.39
CA VAL A 589 0.37 -3.67 -4.19
C VAL A 589 -0.17 -5.11 -4.20
N ASP A 590 0.65 -6.08 -4.58
CA ASP A 590 0.33 -7.49 -4.42
C ASP A 590 0.25 -7.89 -2.92
N ARG A 591 -0.17 -9.12 -2.64
CA ARG A 591 -0.39 -9.60 -1.25
C ARG A 591 0.90 -9.66 -0.41
N ALA A 592 2.07 -9.67 -1.06
CA ALA A 592 3.39 -9.60 -0.43
C ALA A 592 3.90 -8.16 -0.25
N GLY A 593 3.15 -7.16 -0.73
CA GLY A 593 3.49 -5.75 -0.62
C GLY A 593 4.36 -5.23 -1.76
N ASN A 594 4.50 -5.95 -2.87
CA ASN A 594 5.20 -5.43 -4.04
C ASN A 594 4.29 -4.47 -4.83
N PRO A 595 4.72 -3.22 -5.12
CA PRO A 595 3.93 -2.28 -5.91
C PRO A 595 3.60 -2.79 -7.31
N LYS A 596 2.33 -2.66 -7.74
CA LYS A 596 1.87 -2.80 -9.13
C LYS A 596 2.01 -1.47 -9.88
N ASP A 597 1.78 -1.47 -11.19
CA ASP A 597 1.79 -0.23 -12.00
C ASP A 597 0.81 0.82 -11.43
N ALA A 598 -0.35 0.34 -10.97
CA ALA A 598 -1.39 1.17 -10.36
C ALA A 598 -0.89 2.01 -9.18
N TYR A 599 0.02 1.50 -8.34
CA TYR A 599 0.58 2.25 -7.20
C TYR A 599 1.25 3.55 -7.67
N TYR A 600 1.97 3.48 -8.79
CA TYR A 600 2.71 4.62 -9.31
C TYR A 600 1.81 5.66 -9.99
N VAL A 601 0.61 5.27 -10.46
CA VAL A 601 -0.41 6.23 -10.90
C VAL A 601 -0.81 7.12 -9.73
N PHE A 602 -1.21 6.54 -8.59
CA PHE A 602 -1.54 7.30 -7.38
C PHE A 602 -0.37 8.15 -6.89
N LYS A 603 0.84 7.56 -6.83
CA LYS A 603 2.05 8.27 -6.42
C LYS A 603 2.31 9.50 -7.30
N SER A 604 2.06 9.41 -8.61
CA SER A 604 2.29 10.53 -9.55
C SER A 604 1.36 11.72 -9.31
N TYR A 605 0.13 11.47 -8.87
CA TYR A 605 -0.83 12.52 -8.54
C TYR A 605 -0.64 13.08 -7.13
N TRP A 606 -0.27 12.24 -6.16
CA TRP A 606 -0.38 12.57 -4.74
C TRP A 606 0.95 12.86 -4.04
N ALA A 607 2.04 12.22 -4.45
CA ALA A 607 3.32 12.38 -3.79
C ALA A 607 3.95 13.74 -4.17
N LYS A 608 4.55 14.40 -3.18
CA LYS A 608 5.28 15.67 -3.39
C LYS A 608 6.74 15.44 -3.81
N GLN A 609 7.27 14.26 -3.55
CA GLN A 609 8.66 13.93 -3.87
C GLN A 609 8.76 13.53 -5.35
N PRO A 610 9.62 14.17 -6.15
CA PRO A 610 9.80 13.82 -7.56
C PRO A 610 10.22 12.34 -7.72
N PHE A 611 9.60 11.63 -8.66
CA PHE A 611 9.97 10.27 -9.05
C PHE A 611 9.61 9.99 -10.52
N ALA A 612 10.16 8.91 -11.09
CA ALA A 612 9.78 8.35 -12.38
C ALA A 612 9.75 6.82 -12.29
N TYR A 613 8.80 6.17 -12.97
CA TYR A 613 8.56 4.71 -12.86
C TYR A 613 9.08 3.90 -14.07
N ILE A 614 8.76 4.30 -15.31
CA ILE A 614 9.26 3.64 -16.54
C ILE A 614 10.47 4.43 -17.07
N LEU A 615 11.59 3.74 -17.32
CA LEU A 615 12.91 4.39 -17.42
C LEU A 615 13.66 4.28 -18.77
N ILE A 616 13.20 3.60 -19.84
CA ILE A 616 13.85 3.67 -21.18
C ILE A 616 12.84 3.41 -22.32
N ALA A 617 12.89 4.19 -23.42
CA ALA A 617 12.36 3.79 -24.74
C ALA A 617 13.24 4.33 -25.88
N TYR A 618 13.59 3.48 -26.86
CA TYR A 618 14.26 3.86 -28.10
C TYR A 618 13.24 4.20 -29.19
N ARG A 619 13.47 5.27 -29.97
CA ARG A 619 12.71 5.58 -31.19
C ARG A 619 13.55 5.23 -32.41
N PHE A 620 13.08 4.30 -33.23
CA PHE A 620 13.67 3.97 -34.53
C PHE A 620 13.01 4.77 -35.64
N TYR A 621 13.74 5.66 -36.29
CA TYR A 621 13.28 6.32 -37.53
C TYR A 621 13.61 5.42 -38.74
N LEU A 622 12.59 5.13 -39.54
CA LEU A 622 12.70 4.32 -40.76
C LEU A 622 12.44 5.21 -41.97
N ASP A 623 13.35 6.14 -42.24
CA ASP A 623 13.22 7.06 -43.38
C ASP A 623 13.91 6.53 -44.64
N SER A 624 13.71 7.19 -45.79
CA SER A 624 14.33 6.77 -47.07
C SER A 624 15.86 6.78 -47.08
N ARG A 625 16.51 7.45 -46.12
CA ARG A 625 17.98 7.51 -46.00
C ARG A 625 18.54 6.31 -45.24
N HIS A 626 17.68 5.52 -44.58
CA HIS A 626 18.04 4.41 -43.71
C HIS A 626 19.08 4.82 -42.65
N ARG A 627 18.75 5.87 -41.89
CA ARG A 627 19.56 6.39 -40.79
C ARG A 627 18.79 6.33 -39.48
N SER A 628 19.51 6.13 -38.38
CA SER A 628 18.94 6.05 -37.03
C SER A 628 19.46 7.22 -36.18
N ASP A 629 18.53 8.00 -35.63
CA ASP A 629 18.78 9.08 -34.67
C ASP A 629 18.53 8.59 -33.22
N ILE A 630 19.10 9.26 -32.21
CA ILE A 630 18.76 9.00 -30.80
C ILE A 630 17.73 10.02 -30.35
N TYR A 631 16.60 9.50 -29.84
CA TYR A 631 15.60 10.27 -29.14
C TYR A 631 15.78 10.12 -27.62
N GLY A 632 16.01 11.22 -26.91
CA GLY A 632 16.15 11.25 -25.46
C GLY A 632 14.80 11.54 -24.80
N LYS A 633 14.27 10.62 -23.99
CA LYS A 633 13.05 10.86 -23.20
C LYS A 633 13.36 11.44 -21.83
N ARG A 634 12.41 12.24 -21.32
CA ARG A 634 12.38 12.70 -19.92
C ARG A 634 11.17 12.20 -19.14
N VAL A 635 10.23 11.51 -19.81
CA VAL A 635 8.98 10.99 -19.23
C VAL A 635 8.76 9.51 -19.57
N SER A 636 7.91 8.86 -18.76
CA SER A 636 7.61 7.42 -18.79
C SER A 636 6.58 6.98 -19.84
N GLY A 637 5.75 7.90 -20.35
CA GLY A 637 4.68 7.57 -21.31
C GLY A 637 5.17 7.24 -22.73
N LEU A 638 4.31 6.55 -23.50
CA LEU A 638 4.46 6.45 -24.95
C LEU A 638 4.25 7.87 -25.54
N VAL A 639 5.25 8.38 -26.27
CA VAL A 639 5.17 9.71 -26.89
C VAL A 639 4.90 9.51 -28.38
N MET A 640 3.70 9.05 -28.71
CA MET A 640 3.29 8.85 -30.12
C MET A 640 2.50 10.05 -30.65
N ASP A 641 1.68 10.68 -29.81
CA ASP A 641 0.64 11.60 -30.29
C ASP A 641 1.00 13.10 -30.21
N THR A 642 2.12 13.46 -29.59
CA THR A 642 2.48 14.86 -29.28
C THR A 642 3.56 15.47 -30.17
N VAL A 643 4.07 14.71 -31.15
CA VAL A 643 5.24 15.13 -31.92
C VAL A 643 4.82 15.81 -33.24
N GLY A 644 4.49 17.10 -33.16
CA GLY A 644 4.49 17.99 -34.33
C GLY A 644 5.92 18.25 -34.83
N TRP A 645 6.08 19.13 -35.83
CA TRP A 645 7.37 19.51 -36.46
C TRP A 645 8.42 20.17 -35.51
N GLN A 646 8.20 20.18 -34.19
CA GLN A 646 9.04 20.80 -33.15
C GLN A 646 9.83 19.79 -32.30
N TYR A 647 10.11 18.60 -32.83
CA TYR A 647 10.80 17.50 -32.11
C TYR A 647 12.31 17.72 -31.88
N HIS A 648 12.87 18.78 -32.46
CA HIS A 648 14.26 19.21 -32.27
C HIS A 648 14.46 20.13 -31.04
N ASP A 649 13.39 20.60 -30.41
CA ASP A 649 13.47 21.43 -29.19
C ASP A 649 13.44 20.56 -27.93
N ILE A 650 14.14 20.95 -26.85
CA ILE A 650 14.03 20.26 -25.54
C ILE A 650 12.63 20.50 -24.99
N MET A 651 11.81 19.46 -24.97
CA MET A 651 10.51 19.46 -24.34
C MET A 651 10.56 18.77 -22.97
N ASP A 652 9.55 19.02 -22.13
CA ASP A 652 9.42 18.36 -20.83
C ASP A 652 9.33 16.84 -20.95
N TRP A 653 8.91 16.32 -22.10
CA TRP A 653 8.79 14.90 -22.43
C TRP A 653 10.00 14.28 -23.16
N GLY A 654 10.92 15.10 -23.70
CA GLY A 654 12.12 14.63 -24.42
C GLY A 654 12.49 15.49 -25.63
N SER A 655 13.48 15.04 -26.42
CA SER A 655 13.85 15.64 -27.72
C SER A 655 14.70 14.69 -28.57
N ASP A 656 14.84 14.98 -29.87
CA ASP A 656 15.96 14.46 -30.66
C ASP A 656 17.27 14.98 -30.05
N ILE A 657 18.14 14.07 -29.62
CA ILE A 657 19.39 14.44 -28.95
C ILE A 657 20.64 14.21 -29.81
N LEU A 658 20.50 13.72 -31.05
CA LEU A 658 21.62 13.62 -32.01
C LEU A 658 21.24 14.05 -33.43
N LYS A 659 22.13 14.78 -34.10
CA LYS A 659 22.02 15.15 -35.52
C LYS A 659 23.09 14.44 -36.36
N VAL A 660 22.71 13.38 -37.07
CA VAL A 660 23.67 12.54 -37.82
C VAL A 660 24.24 13.17 -39.11
N GLY A 661 23.67 14.26 -39.65
CA GLY A 661 24.28 15.01 -40.77
C GLY A 661 24.54 14.15 -42.02
N ASN A 662 25.78 14.08 -42.52
CA ASN A 662 26.23 13.20 -43.61
C ASN A 662 26.90 11.89 -43.12
N SER A 663 27.02 11.71 -41.80
CA SER A 663 27.60 10.51 -41.19
C SER A 663 26.78 9.27 -41.53
N LEU A 664 27.42 8.09 -41.54
CA LEU A 664 26.74 6.85 -41.20
C LEU A 664 25.96 7.11 -39.91
N GLY A 665 24.65 6.90 -39.96
CA GLY A 665 23.83 6.99 -38.76
C GLY A 665 24.37 6.08 -37.66
N ILE A 666 23.76 6.20 -36.50
CA ILE A 666 24.25 5.59 -35.27
C ILE A 666 24.16 4.06 -35.36
N GLY A 667 25.30 3.36 -35.26
CA GLY A 667 25.35 1.89 -35.43
C GLY A 667 24.89 1.42 -36.81
N SER A 668 24.73 2.35 -37.77
CA SER A 668 24.10 2.05 -39.04
C SER A 668 25.00 1.14 -39.88
N PRO A 669 24.40 0.14 -40.55
CA PRO A 669 25.13 -0.73 -41.44
C PRO A 669 25.53 0.02 -42.71
N ALA A 670 26.67 -0.36 -43.27
CA ALA A 670 27.16 0.13 -44.54
C ALA A 670 27.95 -0.94 -45.28
N ILE A 671 28.23 -0.64 -46.54
CA ILE A 671 29.07 -1.45 -47.41
C ILE A 671 30.25 -0.60 -47.83
N TRP A 672 31.45 -1.14 -47.69
CA TRP A 672 32.67 -0.55 -48.20
C TRP A 672 32.99 -1.14 -49.58
N TYR A 673 33.26 -0.28 -50.55
CA TYR A 673 33.65 -0.67 -51.90
C TYR A 673 34.46 0.44 -52.58
N GLN A 674 35.57 0.09 -53.27
CA GLN A 674 36.42 1.01 -54.03
C GLN A 674 36.74 2.32 -53.28
N ASP A 675 37.31 2.19 -52.07
CA ASP A 675 37.67 3.31 -51.20
C ASP A 675 36.52 4.24 -50.78
N SER A 676 35.28 3.78 -50.93
CA SER A 676 34.07 4.52 -50.62
C SER A 676 33.13 3.74 -49.71
N LEU A 677 32.39 4.48 -48.89
CA LEU A 677 31.45 3.95 -47.91
C LEU A 677 30.02 4.23 -48.38
N TYR A 678 29.25 3.17 -48.60
CA TYR A 678 27.89 3.22 -49.13
C TYR A 678 26.87 2.90 -48.03
N THR A 679 25.87 3.76 -47.88
CA THR A 679 24.69 3.52 -47.04
C THR A 679 23.73 2.55 -47.73
N LEU A 680 22.84 1.92 -46.95
CA LEU A 680 21.82 1.01 -47.49
C LEU A 680 20.57 1.72 -48.04
N SER A 681 20.73 2.95 -48.53
CA SER A 681 19.62 3.83 -48.90
C SER A 681 19.16 3.68 -50.36
N ASP A 682 20.06 3.29 -51.26
CA ASP A 682 19.76 3.15 -52.68
C ASP A 682 19.33 1.70 -52.98
N THR A 683 18.04 1.41 -52.79
CA THR A 683 17.45 0.08 -52.97
C THR A 683 16.14 0.19 -53.75
N GLU A 684 15.82 -0.82 -54.57
CA GLU A 684 14.54 -0.88 -55.30
C GLU A 684 13.34 -0.93 -54.36
N GLU A 685 13.40 -1.77 -53.33
CA GLU A 685 12.35 -1.91 -52.32
C GLU A 685 12.96 -2.02 -50.92
N LYS A 686 12.34 -1.32 -49.96
CA LYS A 686 12.65 -1.44 -48.53
C LYS A 686 11.40 -1.81 -47.76
N VAL A 687 11.43 -2.97 -47.11
CA VAL A 687 10.33 -3.48 -46.26
C VAL A 687 10.80 -3.46 -44.81
N VAL A 688 10.01 -2.88 -43.90
CA VAL A 688 10.32 -2.91 -42.47
C VAL A 688 9.18 -3.55 -41.70
N GLU A 689 9.51 -4.54 -40.88
CA GLU A 689 8.56 -5.38 -40.16
C GLU A 689 9.02 -5.59 -38.72
N ILE A 690 8.09 -5.61 -37.78
CA ILE A 690 8.37 -6.12 -36.44
C ILE A 690 8.17 -7.63 -36.51
N THR A 691 9.27 -8.38 -36.43
CA THR A 691 9.27 -9.84 -36.59
C THR A 691 9.05 -10.59 -35.29
N ASP A 692 9.31 -9.93 -34.17
CA ASP A 692 9.10 -10.45 -32.82
C ASP A 692 8.84 -9.29 -31.87
N ALA A 693 7.85 -9.43 -31.00
CA ALA A 693 7.45 -8.45 -30.00
C ALA A 693 6.87 -9.18 -28.78
N GLU A 694 7.68 -9.30 -27.75
CA GLU A 694 7.29 -9.82 -26.44
C GLU A 694 7.47 -8.72 -25.38
N PRO A 695 6.83 -8.79 -24.20
CA PRO A 695 7.04 -7.82 -23.14
C PRO A 695 8.54 -7.63 -22.83
N GLY A 696 9.06 -6.44 -23.16
CA GLY A 696 10.45 -6.08 -22.94
C GLY A 696 11.46 -6.51 -24.03
N PHE A 697 11.02 -7.11 -25.14
CA PHE A 697 11.88 -7.43 -26.28
C PHE A 697 11.19 -7.09 -27.62
N ALA A 698 11.94 -6.52 -28.56
CA ALA A 698 11.45 -6.30 -29.91
C ALA A 698 12.55 -6.58 -30.93
N ASN A 699 12.19 -7.26 -32.03
CA ASN A 699 13.07 -7.45 -33.18
C ASN A 699 12.48 -6.83 -34.44
N ILE A 700 13.14 -5.79 -34.95
CA ILE A 700 12.73 -5.05 -36.14
C ILE A 700 13.59 -5.50 -37.32
N ARG A 701 12.96 -6.08 -38.34
CA ARG A 701 13.61 -6.51 -39.57
C ARG A 701 13.43 -5.48 -40.66
N THR A 702 14.52 -5.06 -41.30
CA THR A 702 14.51 -4.30 -42.55
C THR A 702 15.06 -5.16 -43.68
N THR A 703 14.26 -5.37 -44.72
CA THR A 703 14.65 -6.07 -45.95
C THR A 703 14.94 -5.04 -47.04
N PHE A 704 16.15 -5.07 -47.59
CA PHE A 704 16.57 -4.28 -48.76
C PHE A 704 16.60 -5.20 -49.98
N ARG A 705 15.67 -5.00 -50.91
CA ARG A 705 15.67 -5.72 -52.19
C ARG A 705 16.24 -4.82 -53.28
N GLY A 706 17.18 -5.35 -54.05
CA GLY A 706 17.80 -4.63 -55.16
C GLY A 706 18.59 -3.40 -54.71
N LEU A 707 19.49 -3.58 -53.75
CA LEU A 707 20.44 -2.56 -53.28
C LEU A 707 21.51 -2.28 -54.35
N HIS A 708 21.66 -1.03 -54.75
CA HIS A 708 22.60 -0.57 -55.79
C HIS A 708 23.87 0.01 -55.16
N ILE A 709 25.00 -0.67 -55.32
CA ILE A 709 26.31 -0.18 -54.82
C ILE A 709 27.37 -0.39 -55.89
N GLY A 710 28.04 0.68 -56.30
CA GLY A 710 29.20 0.60 -57.19
C GLY A 710 28.94 -0.12 -58.51
N GLY A 711 27.70 -0.09 -59.03
CA GLY A 711 27.27 -0.79 -60.25
C GLY A 711 26.81 -2.24 -60.06
N HIS A 712 26.77 -2.75 -58.82
CA HIS A 712 26.22 -4.06 -58.48
C HIS A 712 24.84 -3.92 -57.84
N THR A 713 23.99 -4.93 -58.06
CA THR A 713 22.66 -5.06 -57.44
C THR A 713 22.59 -6.35 -56.63
N PHE A 714 22.21 -6.26 -55.36
CA PHE A 714 22.03 -7.43 -54.47
C PHE A 714 21.02 -7.13 -53.37
N SER A 715 20.59 -8.13 -52.61
CA SER A 715 19.60 -7.95 -51.54
C SER A 715 20.14 -8.39 -50.19
N LEU A 716 19.76 -7.70 -49.11
CA LEU A 716 20.17 -8.06 -47.75
C LEU A 716 19.05 -7.79 -46.74
N VAL A 717 19.13 -8.46 -45.59
CA VAL A 717 18.27 -8.23 -44.43
C VAL A 717 19.09 -7.65 -43.28
N GLN A 718 18.48 -6.73 -42.53
CA GLN A 718 18.97 -6.23 -41.25
C GLN A 718 17.97 -6.60 -40.16
N ASP A 719 18.41 -7.28 -39.11
CA ASP A 719 17.67 -7.47 -37.87
C ASP A 719 18.21 -6.52 -36.79
N TRP A 720 17.30 -5.78 -36.16
CA TRP A 720 17.57 -4.88 -35.04
C TRP A 720 16.84 -5.37 -33.79
N SER A 721 17.59 -5.86 -32.82
CA SER A 721 17.04 -6.42 -31.58
C SER A 721 17.22 -5.45 -30.41
N LEU A 722 16.12 -5.20 -29.70
CA LEU A 722 16.01 -4.29 -28.56
C LEU A 722 15.56 -5.05 -27.32
N GLN A 723 16.20 -4.79 -26.19
CA GLN A 723 15.82 -5.35 -24.88
C GLN A 723 15.58 -4.21 -23.89
N ALA A 724 14.45 -4.24 -23.20
CA ALA A 724 14.13 -3.29 -22.14
C ALA A 724 15.19 -3.35 -21.02
N GLY A 725 15.62 -2.17 -20.56
CA GLY A 725 16.69 -2.05 -19.55
C GLY A 725 18.11 -2.30 -20.08
N ASP A 726 18.29 -2.62 -21.36
CA ASP A 726 19.60 -2.74 -22.01
C ASP A 726 19.93 -1.45 -22.77
N ALA A 727 21.07 -0.82 -22.43
CA ALA A 727 21.61 0.34 -23.15
C ALA A 727 22.15 -0.01 -24.55
N SER A 728 22.17 -1.31 -24.89
CA SER A 728 22.72 -1.84 -26.12
C SER A 728 21.66 -2.46 -27.02
N SER A 729 21.79 -2.22 -28.32
CA SER A 729 21.02 -2.85 -29.39
C SER A 729 21.85 -3.92 -30.10
N GLY A 730 21.23 -5.05 -30.43
CA GLY A 730 21.81 -6.06 -31.32
C GLY A 730 21.51 -5.74 -32.78
N ILE A 731 22.51 -5.81 -33.65
CA ILE A 731 22.34 -5.59 -35.09
C ILE A 731 22.94 -6.77 -35.84
N LYS A 732 22.18 -7.34 -36.76
CA LYS A 732 22.62 -8.44 -37.62
C LYS A 732 22.28 -8.12 -39.08
N LEU A 733 23.25 -8.28 -39.97
CA LEU A 733 23.07 -8.13 -41.41
C LEU A 733 23.33 -9.46 -42.10
N LYS A 734 22.51 -9.79 -43.10
CA LYS A 734 22.68 -11.00 -43.89
C LYS A 734 22.33 -10.76 -45.35
N VAL A 735 23.21 -11.13 -46.28
CA VAL A 735 22.92 -11.14 -47.72
C VAL A 735 21.89 -12.26 -48.00
N ILE A 736 20.84 -11.95 -48.74
CA ILE A 736 19.71 -12.88 -48.97
C ILE A 736 20.12 -14.01 -49.93
N ASP A 737 20.83 -13.69 -51.01
CA ASP A 737 21.14 -14.62 -52.10
C ASP A 737 22.65 -14.84 -52.29
N GLY A 738 23.34 -15.33 -51.24
CA GLY A 738 24.75 -15.73 -51.34
C GLY A 738 25.68 -14.86 -50.48
N ALA A 739 26.72 -14.29 -51.09
CA ALA A 739 27.72 -13.45 -50.43
C ALA A 739 27.70 -12.02 -50.98
N LEU A 740 28.41 -11.11 -50.32
CA LEU A 740 28.64 -9.78 -50.88
C LEU A 740 29.35 -9.90 -52.26
N PRO A 741 29.05 -9.00 -53.22
CA PRO A 741 29.81 -8.92 -54.46
C PRO A 741 31.32 -8.79 -54.21
N GLU A 742 32.12 -9.28 -55.16
CA GLU A 742 33.58 -9.29 -55.03
C GLU A 742 34.15 -7.89 -54.75
N GLY A 743 35.04 -7.79 -53.77
CA GLY A 743 35.66 -6.53 -53.35
C GLY A 743 34.81 -5.68 -52.40
N MET A 744 33.58 -6.10 -52.07
CA MET A 744 32.76 -5.45 -51.04
C MET A 744 32.98 -6.08 -49.65
N ALA A 745 32.79 -5.27 -48.62
CA ALA A 745 32.79 -5.74 -47.23
C ALA A 745 31.80 -4.94 -46.38
N PHE A 746 31.29 -5.57 -45.32
CA PHE A 746 30.47 -4.87 -44.35
C PHE A 746 31.27 -3.80 -43.61
N ALA A 747 30.60 -2.70 -43.26
CA ALA A 747 31.15 -1.64 -42.45
C ALA A 747 30.10 -1.15 -41.43
N THR A 748 30.58 -0.66 -40.30
CA THR A 748 29.74 -0.02 -39.27
C THR A 748 30.54 1.01 -38.49
N GLY A 749 29.89 1.85 -37.69
CA GLY A 749 30.55 2.86 -36.90
C GLY A 749 29.63 3.69 -36.02
N ILE A 750 30.22 4.74 -35.45
CA ILE A 750 29.51 5.78 -34.68
C ILE A 750 29.76 7.15 -35.30
N ALA A 751 28.84 8.08 -35.07
CA ALA A 751 28.94 9.44 -35.61
C ALA A 751 30.20 10.16 -35.09
N LYS A 752 30.87 10.92 -35.98
CA LYS A 752 32.11 11.64 -35.67
C LYS A 752 31.83 13.08 -35.22
N HIS A 753 31.13 13.24 -34.10
CA HIS A 753 30.94 14.55 -33.45
C HIS A 753 32.12 14.96 -32.58
N LEU A 754 32.84 13.98 -32.04
CA LEU A 754 34.09 14.17 -31.33
C LEU A 754 35.23 13.62 -32.20
N ASP A 755 36.32 14.37 -32.34
CA ASP A 755 37.47 13.97 -33.16
C ASP A 755 38.16 12.71 -32.61
N ASN A 756 38.18 12.59 -31.29
CA ASN A 756 38.80 11.47 -30.59
C ASN A 756 37.76 10.37 -30.34
N CYS A 757 38.05 9.18 -30.85
CA CYS A 757 37.32 7.96 -30.53
C CYS A 757 38.28 6.97 -29.89
N GLN A 758 37.91 6.52 -28.70
CA GLN A 758 38.62 5.50 -27.95
C GLN A 758 38.36 4.14 -28.57
N THR A 759 39.38 3.30 -28.62
CA THR A 759 39.29 1.96 -29.22
C THR A 759 40.03 0.95 -28.36
N GLY A 760 39.51 -0.25 -28.26
CA GLY A 760 40.15 -1.34 -27.52
C GLY A 760 39.53 -2.68 -27.83
N ALA A 761 39.93 -3.70 -27.09
CA ALA A 761 39.35 -5.03 -27.20
C ALA A 761 39.18 -5.66 -25.82
N SER A 762 38.09 -6.38 -25.64
CA SER A 762 37.75 -7.11 -24.42
C SER A 762 36.84 -8.29 -24.76
N SER A 763 37.00 -9.42 -24.07
CA SER A 763 36.14 -10.62 -24.23
C SER A 763 35.94 -11.08 -25.69
N GLY A 764 37.00 -11.05 -26.52
CA GLY A 764 36.91 -11.46 -27.93
C GLY A 764 36.20 -10.45 -28.85
N ARG A 765 35.89 -9.25 -28.35
CA ARG A 765 35.24 -8.17 -29.10
C ARG A 765 36.12 -6.93 -29.14
N TYR A 766 36.15 -6.29 -30.30
CA TYR A 766 36.69 -4.96 -30.50
C TYR A 766 35.61 -3.93 -30.20
N TYR A 767 35.95 -2.84 -29.52
CA TYR A 767 35.03 -1.74 -29.29
C TYR A 767 35.64 -0.42 -29.75
N ALA A 768 34.76 0.48 -30.16
CA ALA A 768 35.08 1.87 -30.40
C ALA A 768 34.01 2.74 -29.75
N TYR A 769 34.42 3.72 -28.94
CA TYR A 769 33.48 4.57 -28.22
C TYR A 769 33.93 6.04 -28.15
N THR A 770 32.98 6.91 -27.91
CA THR A 770 33.19 8.33 -27.60
C THR A 770 32.39 8.70 -26.35
N TRP A 771 32.88 9.66 -25.57
CA TRP A 771 32.12 10.32 -24.50
C TRP A 771 32.45 11.81 -24.48
N GLY A 772 31.45 12.66 -24.36
CA GLY A 772 31.62 14.10 -24.24
C GLY A 772 30.44 14.88 -24.81
N LYS A 773 30.61 16.20 -24.97
CA LYS A 773 29.57 17.10 -25.47
C LYS A 773 29.29 16.88 -26.96
N GLN A 774 28.39 15.94 -27.25
CA GLN A 774 28.06 15.55 -28.60
C GLN A 774 26.55 15.39 -28.83
N SER A 775 25.71 15.78 -27.85
CA SER A 775 24.27 15.90 -28.09
C SER A 775 23.95 17.15 -28.92
N PHE A 776 22.77 17.17 -29.54
CA PHE A 776 22.23 18.32 -30.27
C PHE A 776 22.15 19.59 -29.40
N HIS A 777 22.02 19.44 -28.08
CA HIS A 777 21.92 20.55 -27.12
C HIS A 777 23.21 20.80 -26.32
N GLY A 778 24.34 20.20 -26.72
CA GLY A 778 25.65 20.44 -26.08
C GLY A 778 25.86 19.73 -24.72
N GLU A 779 25.10 18.67 -24.46
CA GLU A 779 25.19 17.81 -23.28
C GLU A 779 26.15 16.64 -23.53
N ASN A 780 26.65 16.05 -22.44
CA ASN A 780 27.47 14.83 -22.53
C ASN A 780 26.61 13.64 -22.97
N MET A 781 27.13 12.92 -23.96
CA MET A 781 26.56 11.68 -24.46
C MET A 781 27.70 10.71 -24.74
N GLY A 782 27.44 9.42 -24.58
CA GLY A 782 28.31 8.32 -24.98
C GLY A 782 27.73 7.60 -26.19
N MET A 783 28.58 7.21 -27.13
CA MET A 783 28.24 6.28 -28.21
C MET A 783 29.30 5.20 -28.32
N ALA A 784 28.90 3.96 -28.56
CA ALA A 784 29.84 2.88 -28.80
C ALA A 784 29.33 1.87 -29.83
N VAL A 785 30.27 1.28 -30.57
CA VAL A 785 30.04 0.06 -31.35
C VAL A 785 30.93 -1.05 -30.82
N VAL A 786 30.39 -2.26 -30.70
CA VAL A 786 31.08 -3.45 -30.22
C VAL A 786 30.97 -4.54 -31.27
N ILE A 787 32.10 -5.01 -31.77
CA ILE A 787 32.23 -5.84 -32.97
C ILE A 787 33.05 -7.08 -32.61
N PRO A 788 32.60 -8.31 -32.95
CA PRO A 788 33.43 -9.50 -32.79
C PRO A 788 34.78 -9.39 -33.51
N GLN A 789 35.88 -9.76 -32.84
CA GLN A 789 37.23 -9.64 -33.41
C GLN A 789 37.45 -10.55 -34.62
N GLU A 790 36.71 -11.65 -34.71
CA GLU A 790 36.75 -12.59 -35.84
C GLU A 790 36.44 -11.91 -37.18
N TYR A 791 35.63 -10.85 -37.19
CA TYR A 791 35.32 -10.09 -38.40
C TYR A 791 36.47 -9.19 -38.90
N GLY A 792 37.59 -9.11 -38.18
CA GLY A 792 38.76 -8.33 -38.56
C GLY A 792 38.49 -6.83 -38.73
N PRO A 793 37.98 -6.14 -37.68
CA PRO A 793 37.64 -4.73 -37.77
C PRO A 793 38.87 -3.85 -38.04
N GLU A 794 38.82 -3.06 -39.12
CA GLU A 794 39.87 -2.09 -39.48
C GLU A 794 39.28 -0.69 -39.60
N LYS A 795 39.90 0.30 -38.95
CA LYS A 795 39.43 1.69 -38.99
C LYS A 795 39.56 2.29 -40.40
N ILE A 796 38.47 2.84 -40.92
CA ILE A 796 38.45 3.57 -42.18
C ILE A 796 38.97 4.98 -41.94
N LYS A 797 40.00 5.39 -42.69
CA LYS A 797 40.58 6.74 -42.57
C LYS A 797 39.73 7.77 -43.30
N ASN A 798 39.68 8.99 -42.77
CA ASN A 798 39.01 10.15 -43.37
C ASN A 798 37.51 9.99 -43.66
N ALA A 799 36.83 9.05 -42.99
CA ALA A 799 35.37 8.95 -43.05
C ALA A 799 34.69 10.07 -42.23
N ASP A 800 33.47 10.42 -42.65
CA ASP A 800 32.55 11.31 -41.92
C ASP A 800 32.02 10.69 -40.61
N SER A 801 32.45 9.46 -40.31
CA SER A 801 32.09 8.67 -39.14
C SER A 801 33.34 7.98 -38.57
N HIS A 802 33.30 7.58 -37.30
CA HIS A 802 34.27 6.62 -36.75
C HIS A 802 33.89 5.22 -37.23
N ALA A 803 34.20 4.93 -38.49
CA ALA A 803 33.79 3.72 -39.20
C ALA A 803 34.88 2.64 -39.25
N PHE A 804 34.43 1.39 -39.28
CA PHE A 804 35.26 0.20 -39.29
C PHE A 804 34.81 -0.76 -40.39
N LEU A 805 35.76 -1.19 -41.19
CA LEU A 805 35.66 -2.24 -42.20
C LEU A 805 35.74 -3.61 -41.55
N LEU A 806 34.89 -4.54 -41.94
CA LEU A 806 34.79 -5.89 -41.39
C LEU A 806 35.30 -6.92 -42.40
N LYS A 807 36.63 -7.03 -42.51
CA LYS A 807 37.33 -7.72 -43.60
C LYS A 807 37.01 -9.21 -43.74
N ASN A 808 36.72 -9.86 -42.63
CA ASN A 808 36.56 -11.33 -42.59
C ASN A 808 35.08 -11.73 -42.53
N ALA A 809 34.15 -10.78 -42.57
CA ALA A 809 32.73 -11.07 -42.59
C ALA A 809 32.36 -11.69 -43.95
N GLY A 810 31.72 -12.85 -43.93
CA GLY A 810 31.25 -13.54 -45.12
C GLY A 810 29.93 -12.98 -45.63
N SER A 811 28.88 -13.80 -45.65
CA SER A 811 27.53 -13.38 -46.03
C SER A 811 26.72 -12.77 -44.90
N GLU A 812 27.24 -12.79 -43.67
CA GLU A 812 26.56 -12.31 -42.47
C GLU A 812 27.53 -11.62 -41.52
N VAL A 813 27.05 -10.62 -40.79
CA VAL A 813 27.74 -9.99 -39.67
C VAL A 813 26.77 -9.66 -38.54
N ASN A 814 27.23 -9.75 -37.30
CA ASN A 814 26.54 -9.22 -36.13
C ASN A 814 27.43 -8.27 -35.32
N TYR A 815 26.83 -7.28 -34.69
CA TYR A 815 27.52 -6.35 -33.80
C TYR A 815 26.51 -5.69 -32.84
N ARG A 816 27.01 -4.95 -31.85
CA ARG A 816 26.17 -4.17 -30.94
C ARG A 816 26.44 -2.68 -31.08
N PHE A 817 25.38 -1.91 -30.91
CA PHE A 817 25.45 -0.46 -30.78
C PHE A 817 24.98 -0.04 -29.38
N LEU A 818 25.60 0.98 -28.79
CA LEU A 818 25.26 1.52 -27.47
C LEU A 818 25.22 3.04 -27.48
N ALA A 819 24.28 3.62 -26.73
CA ALA A 819 24.28 5.03 -26.38
C ALA A 819 23.91 5.25 -24.91
N ALA A 820 24.42 6.33 -24.31
CA ALA A 820 23.96 6.82 -23.01
C ALA A 820 24.02 8.35 -22.97
N TRP A 821 23.09 8.99 -22.28
CA TRP A 821 23.00 10.46 -22.18
C TRP A 821 23.12 10.90 -20.73
N GLU A 822 23.82 12.00 -20.43
CA GLU A 822 24.06 12.40 -19.03
C GLU A 822 22.79 12.80 -18.26
N ARG A 823 21.73 13.15 -18.98
CA ARG A 823 20.41 13.45 -18.41
C ARG A 823 19.50 12.22 -18.32
N ASP A 824 20.00 11.07 -18.78
CA ASP A 824 19.30 9.80 -18.66
C ASP A 824 19.30 9.30 -17.21
N VAL A 825 18.26 8.56 -16.89
CA VAL A 825 17.96 7.98 -15.58
C VAL A 825 18.86 6.79 -15.24
N MET A 826 19.59 6.23 -16.21
CA MET A 826 20.66 5.24 -15.98
C MET A 826 21.80 5.79 -15.10
N GLY A 827 21.86 7.11 -14.89
CA GLY A 827 22.81 7.74 -13.97
C GLY A 827 24.25 7.75 -14.47
N ILE A 828 24.47 7.50 -15.77
CA ILE A 828 25.77 7.58 -16.41
C ILE A 828 26.11 9.06 -16.61
N LYS A 829 26.92 9.62 -15.72
CA LYS A 829 27.27 11.04 -15.70
C LYS A 829 28.67 11.34 -16.20
N ASP A 830 29.46 10.29 -16.44
CA ASP A 830 30.85 10.41 -16.83
C ASP A 830 31.30 9.26 -17.75
N GLU A 831 32.48 9.45 -18.34
CA GLU A 831 33.09 8.51 -19.26
C GLU A 831 33.36 7.14 -18.62
N ALA A 832 33.72 7.11 -17.33
CA ALA A 832 34.01 5.87 -16.63
C ALA A 832 32.75 5.00 -16.45
N GLY A 833 31.61 5.63 -16.14
CA GLY A 833 30.30 4.98 -16.12
C GLY A 833 29.92 4.42 -17.49
N PHE A 834 30.15 5.19 -18.56
CA PHE A 834 29.85 4.75 -19.90
C PHE A 834 30.76 3.60 -20.37
N TYR A 835 32.05 3.67 -20.08
CA TYR A 835 33.01 2.62 -20.40
C TYR A 835 32.61 1.27 -19.78
N LYS A 836 32.11 1.26 -18.53
CA LYS A 836 31.58 0.03 -17.91
C LYS A 836 30.42 -0.60 -18.69
N LEU A 837 29.58 0.21 -19.33
CA LEU A 837 28.52 -0.30 -20.21
C LEU A 837 29.10 -0.93 -21.48
N VAL A 838 30.14 -0.32 -22.06
CA VAL A 838 30.87 -0.87 -23.20
C VAL A 838 31.49 -2.23 -22.85
N GLU A 839 32.14 -2.34 -21.69
CA GLU A 839 32.71 -3.60 -21.21
C GLU A 839 31.64 -4.67 -21.00
N LYS A 840 30.50 -4.31 -20.40
CA LYS A 840 29.36 -5.22 -20.22
C LYS A 840 28.82 -5.72 -21.56
N ALA A 841 28.77 -4.87 -22.58
CA ALA A 841 28.35 -5.28 -23.91
C ALA A 841 29.38 -6.11 -24.68
N CYS A 842 30.66 -6.10 -24.28
CA CYS A 842 31.66 -7.03 -24.79
C CYS A 842 31.49 -8.46 -24.22
N GLN A 843 30.85 -8.60 -23.05
CA GLN A 843 30.61 -9.89 -22.39
C GLN A 843 29.36 -10.63 -22.87
N LYS A 844 28.42 -9.89 -23.47
CA LYS A 844 27.27 -10.42 -24.22
C LYS A 844 27.71 -10.66 -25.65
#